data_AF-F7M299-F1
#
_entry.id   AF-F7M299-F1
#
_cell.length_a   1.000
_cell.length_b   1.000
_cell.length_c   1.000
_cell.angle_alpha   90.00
_cell.angle_beta   90.00
_cell.angle_gamma   90.00
#
_symmetry.space_group_name_H-M   'P 1'
#
loop_
_entity.id
_entity.type
_entity.pdbx_description
1 polymer ?
#
loop_
_entity_poly.entity_id
_entity_poly.type
_entity_poly.pdbx_seq_one_letter_code
_entity_poly.pdbx_strand_id
1 'polypeptide(L)'
;MDSSNKLFLLDAYALIYRAYYAFIKNPRINSKGFNTSAILGFVNTLEEVLKKENPTHIGVAFDPAGPTFRHEAFEQYKAQREETPEAIRLSVPIIKDIIRAYRIPILEVAGYEADDVIGTLATEAGRQGITTYMMTPDKDYGQLVSDKVFMYRPKHTGGFEVMGVEEVKAKFDIQSPAQVIDMLGLMGDSSDNIPGCPGVGEKTAQKLISEFGSIENLLEHTDQLKGALKTKVETNREMITFSKFLATIKIDVPIQLEMDSLVREEADEDSLRSIFEELEFRTLIDRVLKKEVSGNGITSTPGSKVATGKSAPSPLPLFPEEGGRIQGDLFANFTPNEPNEAKKSNLETLESQSRNYQLIDTEKKRREIIQKLLTSKILSLDTETTGTEPMDAELVGMSFSIAENEAFYVPVPSDRDEALKIVKEFRPVFENENSLKVGQNIKYDMIVLQNYGAVVKGPLFDTMIAHYVLQPELRHGMDYLAEIYLHYQTIHIDELIGPKGKNQKNMRDLDPKDVYLYACEDADITLKLKNVLEKELKENDAERLFYDIEMPLVPVLVNIERNGVLLDTEALQQSSAHFTAQMEQIEKEIYELAGETFNIASPKQVGEVLFDKLKIVEKAKKTKTGQYVTSEEVLESLRHKHPVVEKILEHRGLKKLLGTYIDALPLLINPRTGRVHTSFNQTVTATGRLSSSNPNLQNIPIRDENGKEIRKAFIPDEGCLFFSADYSQIELRIMAHLSEDKNMIDAFLSNHDIHAATAAKIYKIDLKDVGSDMRRKAKTANFGIIYGISVFGLAERMNVDRKEAKELIDGYFETYPGVKAYMDKSIQVAQEKGYVETIFHRKRFLPDINSRNAVVRGYAERNAINAPIQGSAADIIKVAMARIYQRFQAEGIQAKMILQVHDELNFSVPVNEKERVEEIVIEEMEKAYRMHVPLKADCGWGKNWLEAH
;
A
#
# COMPACT_ATOMS: atom_id res chain seq x y z
N MET A 1 -7.72 11.19 51.06
CA MET A 1 -6.92 10.81 49.88
C MET A 1 -7.87 10.09 48.95
N ASP A 2 -8.19 10.75 47.84
CA ASP A 2 -9.27 10.37 46.94
C ASP A 2 -8.97 9.04 46.25
N SER A 3 -9.90 8.10 46.25
CA SER A 3 -9.73 6.77 45.65
C SER A 3 -9.77 6.78 44.11
N SER A 4 -9.49 7.92 43.47
CA SER A 4 -9.66 8.16 42.03
C SER A 4 -8.36 8.53 41.29
N ASN A 5 -7.22 8.66 41.97
CA ASN A 5 -5.97 9.04 41.31
C ASN A 5 -5.39 7.89 40.47
N LYS A 6 -5.24 8.15 39.17
CA LYS A 6 -4.71 7.23 38.15
C LYS A 6 -3.50 7.87 37.47
N LEU A 7 -2.31 7.32 37.75
CA LEU A 7 -1.03 7.81 37.24
C LEU A 7 -0.58 6.96 36.03
N PHE A 8 -0.19 7.61 34.94
CA PHE A 8 0.43 6.96 33.78
C PHE A 8 1.86 7.45 33.59
N LEU A 9 2.81 6.52 33.46
CA LEU A 9 4.21 6.81 33.19
C LEU A 9 4.61 6.14 31.88
N LEU A 10 4.97 6.92 30.86
CA LEU A 10 5.25 6.45 29.51
C LEU A 10 6.75 6.39 29.23
N ASP A 11 7.21 5.26 28.70
CA ASP A 11 8.56 5.11 28.16
C ASP A 11 8.59 5.64 26.72
N ALA A 12 9.21 6.80 26.50
CA ALA A 12 9.18 7.47 25.21
C ALA A 12 9.89 6.66 24.12
N TYR A 13 11.10 6.17 24.38
CA TYR A 13 11.89 5.50 23.35
C TYR A 13 11.23 4.19 22.92
N ALA A 14 10.69 3.40 23.85
CA ALA A 14 9.99 2.18 23.49
C ALA A 14 8.77 2.43 22.58
N LEU A 15 8.03 3.53 22.81
CA LEU A 15 6.91 3.93 21.97
C LEU A 15 7.36 4.49 20.61
N ILE A 16 8.44 5.26 20.56
CA ILE A 16 8.99 5.84 19.33
C ILE A 16 9.53 4.76 18.39
N TYR A 17 10.32 3.81 18.90
CA TYR A 17 10.84 2.70 18.12
C TYR A 17 9.71 1.82 17.58
N ARG A 18 8.70 1.53 18.40
CA ARG A 18 7.50 0.80 17.97
C ARG A 18 6.77 1.52 16.84
N ALA A 19 6.57 2.83 16.97
CA ALA A 19 5.93 3.65 15.95
C ALA A 19 6.71 3.63 14.62
N TYR A 20 8.03 3.83 14.67
CA TYR A 20 8.88 3.83 13.49
C TYR A 20 8.81 2.51 12.72
N TYR A 21 9.01 1.38 13.40
CA TYR A 21 8.99 0.06 12.76
C TYR A 21 7.60 -0.37 12.27
N ALA A 22 6.52 0.18 12.82
CA ALA A 22 5.17 -0.07 12.33
C ALA A 22 4.96 0.49 10.90
N PHE A 23 5.62 1.58 10.54
CA PHE A 23 5.49 2.24 9.24
C PHE A 23 6.66 1.97 8.28
N ILE A 24 7.61 1.09 8.63
CA ILE A 24 8.85 0.89 7.85
C ILE A 24 8.63 0.47 6.39
N LYS A 25 7.54 -0.26 6.10
CA LYS A 25 7.21 -0.71 4.74
C LYS A 25 6.54 0.36 3.89
N ASN A 26 5.87 1.32 4.54
CA ASN A 26 5.13 2.42 3.93
C ASN A 26 5.38 3.69 4.76
N PRO A 27 6.59 4.27 4.67
CA PRO A 27 6.94 5.43 5.46
C PRO A 27 6.01 6.60 5.12
N ARG A 28 5.62 7.35 6.15
CA ARG A 28 4.90 8.62 5.98
C ARG A 28 5.93 9.72 5.80
N ILE A 29 5.90 10.32 4.62
CA ILE A 29 6.79 11.42 4.24
C ILE A 29 5.89 12.61 3.91
N ASN A 30 6.19 13.77 4.49
CA ASN A 30 5.45 15.01 4.22
C ASN A 30 5.93 15.66 2.90
N SER A 31 5.28 16.74 2.47
CA SER A 31 5.63 17.45 1.22
C SER A 31 7.08 17.93 1.15
N LYS A 32 7.73 18.14 2.31
CA LYS A 32 9.14 18.57 2.44
C LYS A 32 10.14 17.41 2.38
N GLY A 33 9.69 16.17 2.17
CA GLY A 33 10.55 14.98 2.17
C GLY A 33 10.95 14.48 3.56
N PHE A 34 10.33 14.98 4.64
CA PHE A 34 10.62 14.60 6.02
C PHE A 34 9.79 13.39 6.47
N ASN A 35 10.44 12.38 7.06
CA ASN A 35 9.78 11.17 7.54
C ASN A 35 9.08 11.43 8.89
N THR A 36 7.76 11.51 8.88
CA THR A 36 6.91 11.83 10.03
C THR A 36 6.37 10.59 10.76
N SER A 37 6.79 9.38 10.34
CA SER A 37 6.20 8.11 10.81
C SER A 37 6.30 7.88 12.32
N ALA A 38 7.48 8.13 12.89
CA ALA A 38 7.73 7.97 14.33
C ALA A 38 6.86 8.93 15.16
N ILE A 39 6.75 10.18 14.71
CA ILE A 39 5.96 11.24 15.36
C ILE A 39 4.48 10.87 15.31
N LEU A 40 3.97 10.49 14.12
CA LEU A 40 2.57 10.12 13.93
C LEU A 40 2.16 8.95 14.82
N GLY A 41 2.97 7.88 14.85
CA GLY A 41 2.67 6.71 15.67
C GLY A 41 2.75 6.98 17.18
N PHE A 42 3.70 7.83 17.61
CA PHE A 42 3.80 8.26 19.00
C PHE A 42 2.56 9.06 19.43
N VAL A 43 2.18 10.10 18.66
CA VAL A 43 1.02 10.94 18.96
C VAL A 43 -0.28 10.13 18.97
N ASN A 44 -0.47 9.21 18.02
CA ASN A 44 -1.62 8.32 18.02
C ASN A 44 -1.71 7.48 19.29
N THR A 45 -0.58 6.95 19.75
CA THR A 45 -0.52 6.12 20.96
C THR A 45 -0.80 6.96 22.21
N LEU A 46 -0.23 8.17 22.30
CA LEU A 46 -0.48 9.11 23.39
C LEU A 46 -1.97 9.49 23.46
N GLU A 47 -2.56 9.86 22.33
CA GLU A 47 -3.98 10.22 22.23
C GLU A 47 -4.92 9.07 22.62
N GLU A 48 -4.60 7.85 22.21
CA GLU A 48 -5.39 6.68 22.56
C GLU A 48 -5.44 6.47 24.08
N VAL A 49 -4.31 6.69 24.77
CA VAL A 49 -4.21 6.60 26.23
C VAL A 49 -4.99 7.74 26.90
N LEU A 50 -4.78 8.99 26.45
CA LEU A 50 -5.45 10.16 27.00
C LEU A 50 -6.98 10.06 26.90
N LYS A 51 -7.51 9.49 25.81
CA LYS A 51 -8.95 9.34 25.58
C LYS A 51 -9.55 8.11 26.26
N LYS A 52 -8.93 6.94 26.13
CA LYS A 52 -9.50 5.69 26.67
C LYS A 52 -9.32 5.58 28.17
N GLU A 53 -8.13 5.90 28.66
CA GLU A 53 -7.76 5.64 30.05
C GLU A 53 -7.99 6.84 30.96
N ASN A 54 -8.16 8.03 30.37
CA ASN A 54 -8.40 9.32 31.02
C ASN A 54 -7.60 9.49 32.34
N PRO A 55 -6.25 9.48 32.26
CA PRO A 55 -5.41 9.55 33.45
C PRO A 55 -5.58 10.89 34.17
N THR A 56 -5.59 10.87 35.50
CA THR A 56 -5.57 12.11 36.29
C THR A 56 -4.16 12.68 36.39
N HIS A 57 -3.15 11.82 36.32
CA HIS A 57 -1.74 12.20 36.33
C HIS A 57 -0.97 11.48 35.22
N ILE A 58 -0.04 12.16 34.56
CA ILE A 58 0.75 11.59 33.46
C ILE A 58 2.17 12.17 33.43
N GLY A 59 3.15 11.34 33.08
CA GLY A 59 4.52 11.76 32.80
C GLY A 59 5.15 10.91 31.69
N VAL A 60 6.09 11.48 30.95
CA VAL A 60 6.80 10.78 29.85
C VAL A 60 8.29 10.80 30.15
N ALA A 61 8.91 9.64 30.29
CA ALA A 61 10.34 9.50 30.55
C ALA A 61 11.15 9.29 29.26
N PHE A 62 12.33 9.89 29.19
CA PHE A 62 13.29 9.72 28.11
C PHE A 62 14.66 9.31 28.67
N ASP A 63 15.44 8.60 27.85
CA ASP A 63 16.84 8.35 28.16
C ASP A 63 17.65 9.66 28.01
N PRO A 64 18.46 10.04 29.01
CA PRO A 64 19.30 11.23 28.94
C PRO A 64 20.47 11.01 27.96
N ALA A 65 21.07 12.12 27.50
CA ALA A 65 22.29 12.06 26.71
C ALA A 65 23.51 11.74 27.61
N GLY A 66 24.21 10.64 27.34
CA GLY A 66 25.45 10.25 28.02
C GLY A 66 25.47 8.77 28.46
N PRO A 67 26.61 8.27 28.96
CA PRO A 67 26.67 6.94 29.55
C PRO A 67 25.83 6.89 30.83
N THR A 68 25.11 5.78 31.04
CA THR A 68 24.40 5.51 32.29
C THR A 68 25.27 4.67 33.22
N PHE A 69 24.85 4.48 34.48
CA PHE A 69 25.59 3.64 35.42
C PHE A 69 25.83 2.20 34.90
N ARG A 70 24.94 1.68 34.02
CA ARG A 70 25.13 0.37 33.36
C ARG A 70 26.24 0.40 32.32
N HIS A 71 26.39 1.49 31.57
CA HIS A 71 27.48 1.68 30.62
C HIS A 71 28.83 1.88 31.34
N GLU A 72 28.82 2.52 32.51
CA GLU A 72 30.01 2.64 33.38
C GLU A 72 30.41 1.30 33.99
N ALA A 73 29.43 0.47 34.36
CA ALA A 73 29.67 -0.86 34.94
C ALA A 73 30.06 -1.90 33.88
N PHE A 74 29.50 -1.83 32.66
CA PHE A 74 29.73 -2.77 31.57
C PHE A 74 29.80 -2.05 30.22
N GLU A 75 31.01 -1.86 29.70
CA GLU A 75 31.25 -1.16 28.43
C GLU A 75 30.54 -1.80 27.23
N GLN A 76 30.31 -3.12 27.25
CA GLN A 76 29.62 -3.83 26.18
C GLN A 76 28.08 -3.79 26.30
N TYR A 77 27.52 -3.17 27.35
CA TYR A 77 26.07 -3.01 27.51
C TYR A 77 25.50 -2.23 26.32
N LYS A 78 24.45 -2.76 25.67
CA LYS A 78 23.84 -2.22 24.44
C LYS A 78 24.81 -2.01 23.25
N ALA A 79 26.06 -2.50 23.31
CA ALA A 79 27.07 -2.25 22.26
C ALA A 79 26.78 -2.93 20.91
N GLN A 80 25.94 -3.98 20.90
CA GLN A 80 25.49 -4.65 19.67
C GLN A 80 24.19 -4.04 19.10
N ARG A 81 23.62 -3.04 19.77
CA ARG A 81 22.39 -2.38 19.32
C ARG A 81 22.72 -1.51 18.11
N GLU A 82 21.93 -1.63 17.05
CA GLU A 82 22.07 -0.76 15.88
C GLU A 82 21.92 0.71 16.32
N GLU A 83 22.71 1.61 15.72
CA GLU A 83 22.58 3.05 15.98
C GLU A 83 21.14 3.50 15.74
N THR A 84 20.64 4.38 16.62
CA THR A 84 19.31 4.99 16.47
C THR A 84 19.12 5.53 15.05
N PRO A 85 18.12 5.03 14.28
CA PRO A 85 17.85 5.48 12.93
C PRO A 85 17.77 7.02 12.84
N GLU A 86 18.32 7.59 11.77
CA GLU A 86 18.35 9.04 11.59
C GLU A 86 16.95 9.67 11.64
N ALA A 87 15.95 9.01 11.07
CA ALA A 87 14.56 9.44 11.15
C ALA A 87 14.05 9.54 12.60
N ILE A 88 14.44 8.63 13.50
CA ILE A 88 14.10 8.71 14.92
C ILE A 88 14.86 9.86 15.58
N ARG A 89 16.16 10.01 15.29
CA ARG A 89 17.00 11.08 15.85
C ARG A 89 16.45 12.47 15.50
N LEU A 90 15.96 12.66 14.28
CA LEU A 90 15.33 13.91 13.84
C LEU A 90 13.90 14.08 14.40
N SER A 91 13.20 12.98 14.71
CA SER A 91 11.84 13.01 15.27
C SER A 91 11.80 13.34 16.77
N VAL A 92 12.80 12.91 17.55
CA VAL A 92 12.80 13.07 19.03
C VAL A 92 12.62 14.52 19.49
N PRO A 93 13.33 15.53 18.94
CA PRO A 93 13.12 16.93 19.34
C PRO A 93 11.68 17.38 19.14
N ILE A 94 11.08 17.06 17.99
CA ILE A 94 9.70 17.42 17.64
C ILE A 94 8.71 16.72 18.57
N ILE A 95 8.96 15.46 18.93
CA ILE A 95 8.14 14.72 19.89
C ILE A 95 8.20 15.38 21.28
N LYS A 96 9.36 15.86 21.73
CA LYS A 96 9.48 16.62 22.98
C LYS A 96 8.68 17.93 22.92
N ASP A 97 8.69 18.63 21.80
CA ASP A 97 7.90 19.85 21.62
C ASP A 97 6.39 19.56 21.66
N ILE A 98 5.94 18.45 21.06
CA ILE A 98 4.55 18.01 21.15
C ILE A 98 4.18 17.68 22.60
N ILE A 99 5.01 16.94 23.34
CA ILE A 99 4.76 16.60 24.75
C ILE A 99 4.63 17.87 25.62
N ARG A 100 5.50 18.87 25.39
CA ARG A 100 5.40 20.18 26.04
C ARG A 100 4.10 20.91 25.68
N ALA A 101 3.68 20.84 24.42
CA ALA A 101 2.42 21.43 23.98
C ALA A 101 1.20 20.71 24.59
N TYR A 102 1.27 19.40 24.86
CA TYR A 102 0.28 18.71 25.70
C TYR A 102 0.39 19.04 27.20
N ARG A 103 1.35 19.87 27.60
CA ARG A 103 1.68 20.19 29.01
C ARG A 103 1.94 18.97 29.87
N ILE A 104 2.53 17.94 29.27
CA ILE A 104 2.91 16.72 29.99
C ILE A 104 4.37 16.86 30.46
N PRO A 105 4.68 16.60 31.73
CA PRO A 105 6.04 16.61 32.23
C PRO A 105 6.94 15.59 31.53
N ILE A 106 8.11 16.05 31.10
CA ILE A 106 9.19 15.22 30.59
C ILE A 106 10.10 14.86 31.77
N LEU A 107 10.28 13.56 32.01
CA LEU A 107 11.02 13.01 33.16
C LEU A 107 12.38 12.49 32.69
N GLU A 108 13.45 13.22 33.02
CA GLU A 108 14.81 12.87 32.62
C GLU A 108 15.77 13.11 33.80
N VAL A 109 16.59 12.11 34.14
CA VAL A 109 17.61 12.21 35.19
C VAL A 109 18.93 11.71 34.64
N ALA A 110 19.95 12.58 34.60
CA ALA A 110 21.26 12.23 34.05
C ALA A 110 21.87 11.01 34.78
N GLY A 111 22.44 10.08 34.02
CA GLY A 111 23.07 8.85 34.54
C GLY A 111 22.13 7.65 34.74
N TYR A 112 20.82 7.84 34.59
CA TYR A 112 19.79 6.80 34.75
C TYR A 112 18.96 6.65 33.47
N GLU A 113 18.51 5.44 33.17
CA GLU A 113 17.66 5.16 32.00
C GLU A 113 16.18 5.48 32.31
N ALA A 114 15.35 5.59 31.28
CA ALA A 114 13.92 5.92 31.44
C ALA A 114 13.17 4.87 32.30
N ASP A 115 13.60 3.61 32.26
CA ASP A 115 13.10 2.52 33.08
C ASP A 115 13.35 2.71 34.57
N ASP A 116 14.54 3.17 34.96
CA ASP A 116 14.91 3.48 36.34
C ASP A 116 14.11 4.66 36.90
N VAL A 117 13.91 5.70 36.08
CA VAL A 117 13.10 6.87 36.43
C VAL A 117 11.64 6.46 36.65
N ILE A 118 11.06 5.71 35.71
CA ILE A 118 9.69 5.21 35.82
C ILE A 118 9.57 4.25 37.00
N GLY A 119 10.54 3.36 37.19
CA GLY A 119 10.52 2.37 38.26
C GLY A 119 10.54 2.98 39.66
N THR A 120 11.33 4.03 39.86
CA THR A 120 11.37 4.81 41.10
C THR A 120 10.01 5.47 41.39
N LEU A 121 9.46 6.21 40.42
CA LEU A 121 8.19 6.92 40.58
C LEU A 121 7.00 5.97 40.74
N ALA A 122 6.96 4.89 39.96
CA ALA A 122 5.88 3.91 40.01
C ALA A 122 5.86 3.16 41.35
N THR A 123 7.03 2.77 41.86
CA THR A 123 7.15 2.08 43.15
C THR A 123 6.70 2.99 44.30
N GLU A 124 7.14 4.25 44.29
CA GLU A 124 6.75 5.23 45.33
C GLU A 124 5.25 5.54 45.27
N ALA A 125 4.69 5.73 44.08
CA ALA A 125 3.24 5.94 43.90
C ALA A 125 2.42 4.74 44.40
N GLY A 126 2.90 3.52 44.09
CA GLY A 126 2.29 2.28 44.56
C GLY A 126 2.28 2.16 46.09
N ARG A 127 3.37 2.55 46.77
CA ARG A 127 3.44 2.60 48.25
C ARG A 127 2.46 3.60 48.85
N GLN A 128 2.20 4.70 48.17
CA GLN A 128 1.21 5.70 48.55
C GLN A 128 -0.24 5.27 48.21
N GLY A 129 -0.44 4.08 47.65
CA GLY A 129 -1.74 3.51 47.29
C GLY A 129 -2.33 4.05 45.98
N ILE A 130 -1.55 4.78 45.20
CA ILE A 130 -1.95 5.38 43.91
C ILE A 130 -1.92 4.30 42.84
N THR A 131 -2.97 4.25 42.01
CA THR A 131 -3.02 3.27 40.91
C THR A 131 -2.16 3.76 39.75
N THR A 132 -1.07 3.07 39.47
CA THR A 132 -0.05 3.49 38.51
C THR A 132 0.08 2.50 37.35
N TYR A 133 0.13 3.02 36.12
CA TYR A 133 0.30 2.27 34.89
C TYR A 133 1.61 2.67 34.21
N MET A 134 2.55 1.72 34.10
CA MET A 134 3.81 1.89 33.38
C MET A 134 3.62 1.44 31.94
N MET A 135 3.66 2.38 31.00
CA MET A 135 3.39 2.13 29.60
C MET A 135 4.67 1.82 28.83
N THR A 136 4.90 0.53 28.59
CA THR A 136 6.05 0.03 27.85
C THR A 136 5.78 -1.38 27.32
N PRO A 137 6.27 -1.77 26.14
CA PRO A 137 6.30 -3.18 25.72
C PRO A 137 7.38 -4.00 26.44
N ASP A 138 8.33 -3.35 27.12
CA ASP A 138 9.55 -3.95 27.66
C ASP A 138 9.28 -4.87 28.86
N LYS A 139 9.65 -6.14 28.69
CA LYS A 139 9.36 -7.21 29.65
C LYS A 139 10.01 -6.97 31.02
N ASP A 140 11.05 -6.15 31.09
CA ASP A 140 11.87 -5.93 32.29
C ASP A 140 11.08 -5.20 33.38
N TYR A 141 10.11 -4.35 33.00
CA TYR A 141 9.18 -3.69 33.91
C TYR A 141 8.27 -4.67 34.67
N GLY A 142 8.20 -5.93 34.24
CA GLY A 142 7.52 -6.99 34.98
C GLY A 142 8.03 -7.12 36.42
N GLN A 143 9.29 -6.74 36.70
CA GLN A 143 9.87 -6.78 38.04
C GLN A 143 9.25 -5.78 39.04
N LEU A 144 8.55 -4.75 38.55
CA LEU A 144 8.02 -3.63 39.35
C LEU A 144 6.51 -3.76 39.63
N VAL A 145 5.86 -4.78 39.07
CA VAL A 145 4.41 -4.96 39.17
C VAL A 145 3.99 -5.34 40.60
N SER A 146 2.96 -4.68 41.12
CA SER A 146 2.41 -4.87 42.48
C SER A 146 0.90 -4.61 42.51
N ASP A 147 0.26 -4.69 43.68
CA ASP A 147 -1.20 -4.52 43.84
C ASP A 147 -1.74 -3.20 43.26
N LYS A 148 -0.90 -2.16 43.19
CA LYS A 148 -1.25 -0.83 42.68
C LYS A 148 -0.41 -0.38 41.49
N VAL A 149 0.56 -1.17 41.05
CA VAL A 149 1.46 -0.83 39.94
C VAL A 149 1.30 -1.89 38.86
N PHE A 150 0.84 -1.46 37.69
CA PHE A 150 0.52 -2.32 36.56
C PHE A 150 1.39 -1.97 35.36
N MET A 151 1.70 -2.98 34.54
CA MET A 151 2.34 -2.76 33.25
C MET A 151 1.26 -2.62 32.16
N TYR A 152 1.31 -1.55 31.37
CA TYR A 152 0.34 -1.22 30.34
C TYR A 152 0.96 -1.34 28.95
N ARG A 153 0.68 -2.46 28.27
CA ARG A 153 1.42 -2.88 27.07
C ARG A 153 0.57 -2.69 25.83
N PRO A 154 1.10 -2.06 24.77
CA PRO A 154 0.42 -2.07 23.48
C PRO A 154 0.43 -3.48 22.86
N LYS A 155 -0.74 -4.02 22.49
CA LYS A 155 -0.85 -5.34 21.84
C LYS A 155 -0.37 -5.27 20.39
N HIS A 156 0.21 -6.37 19.89
CA HIS A 156 0.54 -6.52 18.47
C HIS A 156 -0.69 -6.67 17.57
N THR A 157 -1.89 -6.87 18.12
CA THR A 157 -3.16 -7.02 17.37
C THR A 157 -4.03 -5.76 17.42
N GLY A 158 -3.54 -4.65 18.01
CA GLY A 158 -4.31 -3.44 18.30
C GLY A 158 -4.91 -3.44 19.71
N GLY A 159 -4.97 -2.26 20.34
CA GLY A 159 -5.38 -2.08 21.74
C GLY A 159 -4.27 -2.31 22.76
N PHE A 160 -4.63 -2.36 24.04
CA PHE A 160 -3.69 -2.48 25.15
C PHE A 160 -3.98 -3.71 26.03
N GLU A 161 -2.95 -4.15 26.74
CA GLU A 161 -2.97 -5.22 27.73
C GLU A 161 -2.50 -4.65 29.06
N VAL A 162 -3.24 -4.91 30.13
CA VAL A 162 -2.80 -4.63 31.49
C VAL A 162 -2.21 -5.92 32.06
N MET A 163 -0.96 -5.89 32.50
CA MET A 163 -0.35 -6.99 33.25
C MET A 163 -0.20 -6.59 34.71
N GLY A 164 -0.93 -7.29 35.58
CA GLY A 164 -0.77 -7.26 37.03
C GLY A 164 0.08 -8.43 37.52
N VAL A 165 0.07 -8.63 38.84
CA VAL A 165 0.91 -9.61 39.52
C VAL A 165 0.68 -11.03 39.00
N GLU A 166 -0.59 -11.43 38.81
CA GLU A 166 -0.94 -12.78 38.37
C GLU A 166 -0.61 -13.02 36.89
N GLU A 167 -0.79 -12.01 36.04
CA GLU A 167 -0.43 -12.09 34.62
C GLU A 167 1.08 -12.21 34.41
N VAL A 168 1.89 -11.46 35.18
CA VAL A 168 3.36 -11.57 35.16
C VAL A 168 3.81 -12.95 35.63
N LYS A 169 3.25 -13.45 36.73
CA LYS A 169 3.53 -14.80 37.24
C LYS A 169 3.24 -15.87 36.20
N ALA A 170 2.08 -15.81 35.56
CA ALA A 170 1.68 -16.76 34.53
C ALA A 170 2.58 -16.68 33.27
N LYS A 171 2.98 -15.48 32.87
CA LYS A 171 3.82 -15.26 31.68
C LYS A 171 5.22 -15.84 31.84
N PHE A 172 5.84 -15.65 33.00
CA PHE A 172 7.21 -16.09 33.25
C PHE A 172 7.30 -17.44 34.00
N ASP A 173 6.16 -18.02 34.40
CA ASP A 173 6.09 -19.22 35.24
C ASP A 173 6.85 -19.07 36.57
N ILE A 174 6.56 -17.98 37.28
CA ILE A 174 7.22 -17.58 38.54
C ILE A 174 6.20 -17.36 39.66
N GLN A 175 6.67 -17.37 40.91
CA GLN A 175 5.85 -17.22 42.12
C GLN A 175 5.74 -15.77 42.60
N SER A 176 6.66 -14.88 42.19
CA SER A 176 6.68 -13.46 42.56
C SER A 176 7.27 -12.60 41.44
N PRO A 177 6.74 -11.39 41.15
CA PRO A 177 7.30 -10.46 40.16
C PRO A 177 8.79 -10.14 40.37
N ALA A 178 9.27 -10.12 41.62
CA ALA A 178 10.69 -9.89 41.92
C ALA A 178 11.62 -10.94 41.27
N GLN A 179 11.11 -12.14 40.99
CA GLN A 179 11.86 -13.22 40.35
C GLN A 179 12.07 -12.99 38.84
N VAL A 180 11.45 -11.96 38.23
CA VAL A 180 11.77 -11.54 36.85
C VAL A 180 13.24 -11.12 36.75
N ILE A 181 13.79 -10.50 37.79
CA ILE A 181 15.21 -10.11 37.87
C ILE A 181 16.10 -11.36 37.86
N ASP A 182 15.72 -12.36 38.65
CA ASP A 182 16.44 -13.64 38.70
C ASP A 182 16.38 -14.38 37.36
N MET A 183 15.22 -14.34 36.69
CA MET A 183 15.02 -14.94 35.37
C MET A 183 15.97 -14.32 34.34
N LEU A 184 15.98 -12.99 34.25
CA LEU A 184 16.84 -12.23 33.33
C LEU A 184 18.32 -12.40 33.67
N GLY A 185 18.68 -12.42 34.95
CA GLY A 185 20.05 -12.65 35.40
C GLY A 185 20.60 -14.04 35.04
N LEU A 186 19.73 -15.06 34.97
CA LEU A 186 20.12 -16.42 34.57
C LEU A 186 20.13 -16.64 33.06
N MET A 187 19.13 -16.16 32.33
CA MET A 187 19.03 -16.40 30.89
C MET A 187 19.77 -15.38 30.03
N GLY A 188 20.10 -14.20 30.60
CA GLY A 188 20.65 -13.06 29.88
C GLY A 188 19.63 -12.34 29.02
N ASP A 189 20.07 -11.26 28.37
CA ASP A 189 19.30 -10.53 27.37
C ASP A 189 20.18 -10.16 26.18
N SER A 190 19.91 -10.77 25.03
CA SER A 190 20.62 -10.47 23.79
C SER A 190 20.37 -9.05 23.27
N SER A 191 19.23 -8.42 23.61
CA SER A 191 18.87 -7.07 23.17
C SER A 191 19.81 -6.02 23.77
N ASP A 192 20.06 -6.13 25.07
CA ASP A 192 20.92 -5.19 25.81
C ASP A 192 22.32 -5.75 26.08
N ASN A 193 22.64 -6.89 25.45
CA ASN A 193 23.90 -7.62 25.58
C ASN A 193 24.22 -8.04 27.04
N ILE A 194 23.19 -8.38 27.80
CA ILE A 194 23.33 -8.95 29.16
C ILE A 194 23.72 -10.44 29.02
N PRO A 195 24.87 -10.87 29.55
CA PRO A 195 25.46 -12.17 29.20
C PRO A 195 24.75 -13.39 29.79
N GLY A 196 24.17 -13.29 30.99
CA GLY A 196 23.49 -14.38 31.67
C GLY A 196 24.41 -15.57 32.02
N CYS A 197 23.83 -16.74 32.30
CA CYS A 197 24.57 -17.99 32.50
C CYS A 197 24.71 -18.76 31.16
N PRO A 198 25.94 -19.05 30.69
CA PRO A 198 26.14 -19.72 29.41
C PRO A 198 25.40 -21.06 29.23
N GLY A 199 24.46 -21.08 28.28
CA GLY A 199 23.65 -22.25 27.95
C GLY A 199 22.51 -22.54 28.94
N VAL A 200 22.12 -21.54 29.73
CA VAL A 200 20.83 -21.47 30.42
C VAL A 200 19.93 -20.56 29.60
N GLY A 201 18.85 -21.11 29.04
CA GLY A 201 17.79 -20.33 28.38
C GLY A 201 16.56 -20.22 29.28
N GLU A 202 15.53 -19.54 28.79
CA GLU A 202 14.27 -19.25 29.52
C GLU A 202 13.70 -20.47 30.28
N LYS A 203 13.51 -21.62 29.61
CA LYS A 203 12.96 -22.84 30.25
C LYS A 203 13.83 -23.40 31.37
N THR A 204 15.15 -23.28 31.24
CA THR A 204 16.10 -23.77 32.25
C THR A 204 16.12 -22.79 33.43
N ALA A 205 16.07 -21.49 33.18
CA ALA A 205 15.95 -20.46 34.22
C ALA A 205 14.63 -20.62 35.02
N GLN A 206 13.50 -20.86 34.35
CA GLN A 206 12.20 -21.14 34.98
C GLN A 206 12.29 -22.31 35.96
N LYS A 207 12.89 -23.42 35.53
CA LYS A 207 13.05 -24.59 36.39
C LYS A 207 13.91 -24.28 37.62
N LEU A 208 15.03 -23.58 37.43
CA LEU A 208 15.94 -23.23 38.54
C LEU A 208 15.28 -22.28 39.53
N ILE A 209 14.50 -21.30 39.05
CA ILE A 209 13.80 -20.36 39.92
C ILE A 209 12.60 -21.00 40.61
N SER A 210 11.90 -21.92 39.96
CA SER A 210 10.85 -22.71 40.60
C SER A 210 11.41 -23.62 41.71
N GLU A 211 12.64 -24.12 41.58
CA GLU A 211 13.26 -25.03 42.55
C GLU A 211 13.96 -24.27 43.70
N PHE A 212 14.68 -23.20 43.38
CA PHE A 212 15.52 -22.47 44.35
C PHE A 212 14.97 -21.10 44.75
N GLY A 213 13.96 -20.55 44.07
CA GLY A 213 13.35 -19.27 44.41
C GLY A 213 14.14 -18.04 43.94
N SER A 214 15.43 -17.92 44.23
CA SER A 214 16.25 -16.77 43.79
C SER A 214 17.65 -17.19 43.32
N ILE A 215 18.34 -16.31 42.61
CA ILE A 215 19.76 -16.51 42.24
C ILE A 215 20.62 -16.69 43.48
N GLU A 216 20.41 -15.92 44.55
CA GLU A 216 21.21 -16.04 45.79
C GLU A 216 21.06 -17.44 46.39
N ASN A 217 19.82 -17.93 46.52
CA ASN A 217 19.57 -19.24 47.09
C ASN A 217 20.08 -20.37 46.18
N LEU A 218 20.00 -20.22 44.85
CA LEU A 218 20.61 -21.11 43.87
C LEU A 218 22.14 -21.17 44.03
N LEU A 219 22.78 -20.02 44.23
CA LEU A 219 24.23 -19.87 44.38
C LEU A 219 24.74 -20.31 45.76
N GLU A 220 23.88 -20.42 46.76
CA GLU A 220 24.18 -20.99 48.09
C GLU A 220 23.99 -22.52 48.12
N HIS A 221 23.12 -23.07 47.26
CA HIS A 221 22.77 -24.49 47.21
C HIS A 221 23.17 -25.17 45.88
N THR A 222 24.33 -24.79 45.31
CA THR A 222 24.84 -25.38 44.05
C THR A 222 25.14 -26.87 44.16
N ASP A 223 25.26 -27.41 45.37
CA ASP A 223 25.46 -28.81 45.67
C ASP A 223 24.28 -29.70 45.23
N GLN A 224 23.08 -29.14 45.15
CA GLN A 224 21.84 -29.82 44.73
C GLN A 224 21.72 -29.93 43.19
N LEU A 225 22.50 -29.15 42.44
CA LEU A 225 22.54 -29.20 40.97
C LEU A 225 23.31 -30.43 40.47
N LYS A 226 22.87 -31.00 39.33
CA LYS A 226 23.48 -32.22 38.75
C LYS A 226 24.13 -31.95 37.39
N GLY A 227 25.24 -32.64 37.12
CA GLY A 227 25.89 -32.68 35.81
C GLY A 227 26.48 -31.34 35.34
N ALA A 228 26.44 -31.11 34.03
CA ALA A 228 27.04 -29.94 33.38
C ALA A 228 26.43 -28.60 33.83
N LEU A 229 25.19 -28.59 34.33
CA LEU A 229 24.52 -27.38 34.81
C LEU A 229 25.15 -26.86 36.11
N LYS A 230 25.55 -27.76 37.02
CA LYS A 230 26.27 -27.41 38.25
C LYS A 230 27.57 -26.68 37.93
N THR A 231 28.41 -27.28 37.08
CA THR A 231 29.70 -26.71 36.67
C THR A 231 29.52 -25.33 36.03
N LYS A 232 28.48 -25.14 35.20
CA LYS A 232 28.18 -23.85 34.57
C LYS A 232 27.79 -22.77 35.57
N VAL A 233 26.92 -23.09 36.53
CA VAL A 233 26.48 -22.13 37.56
C VAL A 233 27.64 -21.76 38.50
N GLU A 234 28.44 -22.74 38.92
CA GLU A 234 29.60 -22.51 39.80
C GLU A 234 30.70 -21.68 39.11
N THR A 235 31.01 -21.98 37.84
CA THR A 235 32.06 -21.27 37.08
C THR A 235 31.66 -19.85 36.70
N ASN A 236 30.35 -19.56 36.58
CA ASN A 236 29.84 -18.26 36.16
C ASN A 236 29.13 -17.49 37.28
N ARG A 237 29.42 -17.81 38.56
CA ARG A 237 28.78 -17.19 39.73
C ARG A 237 28.81 -15.66 39.68
N GLU A 238 29.97 -15.09 39.41
CA GLU A 238 30.15 -13.63 39.33
C GLU A 238 29.39 -13.02 38.15
N MET A 239 29.40 -13.69 36.98
CA MET A 239 28.69 -13.25 35.78
C MET A 239 27.16 -13.29 35.96
N ILE A 240 26.64 -14.29 36.68
CA ILE A 240 25.21 -14.39 36.99
C ILE A 240 24.78 -13.24 37.91
N THR A 241 25.53 -13.00 38.99
CA THR A 241 25.28 -11.87 39.90
C THR A 241 25.40 -10.53 39.17
N PHE A 242 26.37 -10.39 38.28
CA PHE A 242 26.56 -9.19 37.47
C PHE A 242 25.43 -8.99 36.44
N SER A 243 24.97 -10.07 35.80
CA SER A 243 23.82 -10.03 34.88
C SER A 243 22.53 -9.65 35.62
N LYS A 244 22.35 -10.16 36.85
CA LYS A 244 21.25 -9.76 37.73
C LYS A 244 21.32 -8.25 38.04
N PHE A 245 22.51 -7.73 38.35
CA PHE A 245 22.72 -6.30 38.57
C PHE A 245 22.34 -5.45 37.35
N LEU A 246 22.76 -5.85 36.14
CA LEU A 246 22.44 -5.14 34.90
C LEU A 246 20.93 -5.15 34.60
N ALA A 247 20.24 -6.27 34.82
CA ALA A 247 18.81 -6.42 34.57
C ALA A 247 17.90 -5.79 35.66
N THR A 248 18.47 -5.36 36.79
CA THR A 248 17.68 -4.75 37.87
C THR A 248 17.36 -3.30 37.53
N ILE A 249 16.08 -2.94 37.50
CA ILE A 249 15.62 -1.55 37.40
C ILE A 249 15.81 -0.88 38.76
N LYS A 250 16.48 0.27 38.78
CA LYS A 250 16.71 1.06 39.99
C LYS A 250 15.42 1.74 40.43
N ILE A 251 15.15 1.69 41.74
CA ILE A 251 13.96 2.29 42.37
C ILE A 251 14.34 3.41 43.36
N ASP A 252 15.60 3.85 43.31
CA ASP A 252 16.24 4.83 44.19
C ASP A 252 16.89 5.98 43.40
N VAL A 253 16.39 6.25 42.19
CA VAL A 253 16.81 7.40 41.37
C VAL A 253 16.54 8.71 42.14
N PRO A 254 17.44 9.72 42.08
CA PRO A 254 17.28 11.00 42.79
C PRO A 254 16.18 11.89 42.16
N ILE A 255 14.94 11.41 42.17
CA ILE A 255 13.73 12.09 41.70
C ILE A 255 12.63 11.94 42.76
N GLN A 256 11.88 13.01 43.01
CA GLN A 256 10.77 13.00 43.97
C GLN A 256 9.44 12.88 43.23
N LEU A 257 8.53 12.06 43.77
CA LEU A 257 7.17 11.93 43.25
C LEU A 257 6.33 13.14 43.69
N GLU A 258 6.31 14.17 42.86
CA GLU A 258 5.50 15.37 43.06
C GLU A 258 4.20 15.24 42.25
N MET A 259 3.15 14.70 42.87
CA MET A 259 1.87 14.44 42.20
C MET A 259 1.27 15.72 41.59
N ASP A 260 1.37 16.87 42.24
CA ASP A 260 0.85 18.15 41.73
C ASP A 260 1.49 18.54 40.39
N SER A 261 2.76 18.18 40.17
CA SER A 261 3.47 18.46 38.91
C SER A 261 3.06 17.52 37.76
N LEU A 262 2.51 16.34 38.10
CA LEU A 262 2.10 15.31 37.14
C LEU A 262 0.62 15.42 36.76
N VAL A 263 -0.12 16.37 37.32
CA VAL A 263 -1.55 16.57 37.03
C VAL A 263 -1.73 16.80 35.54
N ARG A 264 -2.69 16.08 34.94
CA ARG A 264 -3.03 16.28 33.53
C ARG A 264 -3.70 17.64 33.36
N GLU A 265 -3.05 18.52 32.60
CA GLU A 265 -3.61 19.81 32.18
C GLU A 265 -4.28 19.73 30.80
N GLU A 266 -5.04 20.78 30.44
CA GLU A 266 -5.46 20.99 29.06
C GLU A 266 -4.25 21.36 28.18
N ALA A 267 -4.20 20.78 26.99
CA ALA A 267 -3.13 21.05 26.05
C ALA A 267 -3.14 22.50 25.55
N ASP A 268 -1.97 23.02 25.20
CA ASP A 268 -1.82 24.26 24.43
C ASP A 268 -2.21 24.01 22.97
N GLU A 269 -3.48 24.27 22.67
CA GLU A 269 -4.08 24.06 21.36
C GLU A 269 -3.39 24.86 20.25
N ASP A 270 -2.87 26.07 20.54
CA ASP A 270 -2.20 26.92 19.55
C ASP A 270 -0.82 26.35 19.19
N SER A 271 -0.04 25.94 20.20
CA SER A 271 1.27 25.30 20.00
C SER A 271 1.13 23.95 19.29
N LEU A 272 0.15 23.12 19.69
CA LEU A 272 -0.12 21.84 19.03
C LEU A 272 -0.54 22.01 17.57
N ARG A 273 -1.41 22.99 17.29
CA ARG A 273 -1.84 23.30 15.93
C ARG A 273 -0.65 23.68 15.05
N SER A 274 0.21 24.59 15.51
CA SER A 274 1.39 25.02 14.76
C SER A 274 2.30 23.85 14.40
N ILE A 275 2.56 22.94 15.35
CA ILE A 275 3.43 21.78 15.12
C ILE A 275 2.76 20.78 14.17
N PHE A 276 1.46 20.51 14.34
CA PHE A 276 0.75 19.56 13.48
C PHE A 276 0.54 20.08 12.06
N GLU A 277 0.39 21.39 11.86
CA GLU A 277 0.35 22.00 10.52
C GLU A 277 1.69 21.84 9.81
N GLU A 278 2.81 22.09 10.49
CA GLU A 278 4.15 21.91 9.91
C GLU A 278 4.43 20.44 9.53
N LEU A 279 3.86 19.50 10.28
CA LEU A 279 3.96 18.06 10.04
C LEU A 279 2.91 17.50 9.07
N GLU A 280 1.97 18.33 8.59
CA GLU A 280 0.85 17.95 7.71
C GLU A 280 -0.12 16.92 8.35
N PHE A 281 -0.29 16.98 9.67
CA PHE A 281 -1.12 16.04 10.45
C PHE A 281 -2.59 16.48 10.58
N ARG A 282 -3.26 16.77 9.46
CA ARG A 282 -4.64 17.31 9.42
C ARG A 282 -5.66 16.50 10.20
N THR A 283 -5.66 15.17 10.01
CA THR A 283 -6.57 14.28 10.74
C THR A 283 -6.32 14.29 12.25
N LEU A 284 -5.09 14.56 12.69
CA LEU A 284 -4.78 14.72 14.12
C LEU A 284 -5.24 16.08 14.63
N ILE A 285 -5.08 17.16 13.86
CA ILE A 285 -5.60 18.48 14.20
C ILE A 285 -7.11 18.38 14.50
N ASP A 286 -7.87 17.79 13.58
CA ASP A 286 -9.31 17.61 13.76
C ASP A 286 -9.65 16.72 14.97
N ARG A 287 -8.91 15.62 15.16
CA ARG A 287 -9.21 14.64 16.20
C ARG A 287 -8.81 15.12 17.60
N VAL A 288 -7.80 15.97 17.72
CA VAL A 288 -7.23 16.43 18.99
C VAL A 288 -7.85 17.75 19.42
N LEU A 289 -8.09 18.68 18.49
CA LEU A 289 -8.45 20.07 18.79
C LEU A 289 -9.94 20.41 18.64
N LYS A 290 -10.78 19.54 18.06
CA LYS A 290 -12.25 19.76 18.05
C LYS A 290 -12.87 19.20 19.34
N LYS A 291 -13.31 20.09 20.25
CA LYS A 291 -14.13 19.74 21.42
C LYS A 291 -15.54 19.31 20.96
N GLU A 292 -16.00 18.14 21.37
CA GLU A 292 -17.41 17.73 21.22
C GLU A 292 -18.30 18.77 21.95
N VAL A 293 -19.13 19.50 21.19
CA VAL A 293 -20.09 20.44 21.74
C VAL A 293 -21.20 19.66 22.45
N SER A 294 -21.05 19.51 23.77
CA SER A 294 -22.13 19.12 24.65
C SER A 294 -23.05 20.32 24.91
N GLY A 295 -24.29 20.25 24.42
CA GLY A 295 -25.44 20.94 25.04
C GLY A 295 -26.36 21.71 24.09
N ASN A 296 -27.61 21.29 23.95
CA ASN A 296 -28.76 21.99 24.55
C ASN A 296 -30.09 21.28 24.27
N GLY A 297 -30.87 21.12 25.34
CA GLY A 297 -32.14 20.44 25.34
C GLY A 297 -33.25 21.20 24.63
N ILE A 298 -34.05 20.47 23.86
CA ILE A 298 -35.45 20.79 23.62
C ILE A 298 -36.28 19.54 23.93
N THR A 299 -37.25 19.74 24.80
CA THR A 299 -38.26 18.83 25.32
C THR A 299 -39.00 18.03 24.25
N SER A 300 -39.10 16.71 24.42
CA SER A 300 -40.29 15.95 24.04
C SER A 300 -40.50 14.75 24.98
N THR A 301 -41.76 14.58 25.37
CA THR A 301 -42.31 13.68 26.40
C THR A 301 -42.36 12.19 25.96
N PRO A 302 -42.57 11.25 26.90
CA PRO A 302 -42.17 9.84 26.76
C PRO A 302 -43.27 8.93 26.19
N GLY A 303 -42.88 7.93 25.41
CA GLY A 303 -43.75 6.81 25.09
C GLY A 303 -43.26 5.87 24.00
N SER A 304 -42.48 4.86 24.38
CA SER A 304 -42.76 3.43 24.12
C SER A 304 -41.48 2.61 23.92
N LYS A 305 -41.26 1.68 24.85
CA LYS A 305 -40.21 0.65 24.82
C LYS A 305 -40.72 -0.53 24.00
N VAL A 306 -39.95 -1.02 23.03
CA VAL A 306 -39.62 -2.45 22.87
C VAL A 306 -38.22 -2.55 22.24
N ALA A 307 -37.39 -3.42 22.82
CA ALA A 307 -35.97 -3.60 22.54
C ALA A 307 -35.69 -4.93 21.84
N THR A 308 -34.73 -4.93 20.91
CA THR A 308 -33.76 -5.98 20.53
C THR A 308 -32.79 -5.29 19.57
N GLY A 309 -31.47 -5.09 19.76
CA GLY A 309 -30.41 -5.86 20.40
C GLY A 309 -29.17 -5.63 19.54
N LYS A 310 -28.50 -4.46 19.67
CA LYS A 310 -27.29 -4.09 18.92
C LYS A 310 -26.05 -4.52 19.69
N SER A 311 -25.21 -5.35 19.08
CA SER A 311 -23.82 -5.59 19.47
C SER A 311 -22.95 -4.38 19.10
N ALA A 312 -22.06 -3.99 20.01
CA ALA A 312 -21.13 -2.86 19.88
C ALA A 312 -20.11 -3.04 18.72
N PRO A 313 -19.63 -1.96 18.08
CA PRO A 313 -18.57 -2.04 17.07
C PRO A 313 -17.22 -2.37 17.72
N SER A 314 -16.51 -3.33 17.14
CA SER A 314 -15.16 -3.75 17.57
C SER A 314 -14.06 -2.84 16.94
N PRO A 315 -12.88 -2.67 17.57
CA PRO A 315 -11.80 -1.84 17.04
C PRO A 315 -11.07 -2.47 15.83
N LEU A 316 -10.74 -1.66 14.84
CA LEU A 316 -10.02 -2.01 13.60
C LEU A 316 -8.49 -2.23 13.85
N PRO A 317 -7.85 -3.23 13.21
CA PRO A 317 -6.41 -3.50 13.35
C PRO A 317 -5.51 -2.65 12.42
N LEU A 318 -4.27 -2.42 12.88
CA LEU A 318 -3.26 -1.50 12.32
C LEU A 318 -2.25 -2.15 11.31
N PHE A 319 -2.54 -3.34 10.74
CA PHE A 319 -1.60 -4.08 9.89
C PHE A 319 -2.24 -4.61 8.59
N PRO A 320 -1.59 -4.44 7.42
CA PRO A 320 -1.81 -5.24 6.22
C PRO A 320 -0.98 -6.55 6.27
N GLU A 321 -1.54 -7.66 5.81
CA GLU A 321 -0.85 -8.95 5.67
C GLU A 321 0.10 -8.99 4.45
N GLU A 322 1.23 -9.70 4.60
CA GLU A 322 2.12 -10.10 3.50
C GLU A 322 1.64 -11.41 2.87
N GLY A 323 1.59 -11.44 1.54
CA GLY A 323 1.42 -12.68 0.77
C GLY A 323 0.07 -12.81 0.06
N GLY A 324 -0.22 -11.87 -0.83
CA GLY A 324 -1.30 -11.96 -1.81
C GLY A 324 -1.12 -10.84 -2.83
N ARG A 325 -1.23 -11.13 -4.12
CA ARG A 325 -1.18 -10.10 -5.18
C ARG A 325 -2.14 -8.97 -4.82
N ILE A 326 -1.62 -7.75 -4.89
CA ILE A 326 -2.25 -6.51 -4.41
C ILE A 326 -3.51 -6.24 -5.23
N GLN A 327 -4.65 -6.69 -4.72
CA GLN A 327 -5.94 -6.03 -4.95
C GLN A 327 -6.90 -6.47 -3.84
N GLY A 328 -6.99 -5.63 -2.82
CA GLY A 328 -8.08 -5.60 -1.85
C GLY A 328 -8.56 -4.16 -1.77
N ASP A 329 -9.87 -3.96 -1.77
CA ASP A 329 -10.60 -2.69 -1.93
C ASP A 329 -9.90 -1.47 -1.33
N LEU A 330 -9.35 -0.63 -2.22
CA LEU A 330 -8.68 0.62 -1.90
C LEU A 330 -9.63 1.85 -1.94
N PHE A 331 -10.95 1.61 -2.03
CA PHE A 331 -11.97 2.68 -2.11
C PHE A 331 -12.91 2.77 -0.91
N ALA A 332 -12.86 1.82 0.01
CA ALA A 332 -13.73 1.80 1.18
C ALA A 332 -12.92 2.08 2.46
N ASN A 333 -12.84 3.36 2.86
CA ASN A 333 -12.94 3.84 4.25
C ASN A 333 -12.49 5.30 4.35
N PHE A 334 -13.43 6.22 4.12
CA PHE A 334 -13.39 7.57 4.68
C PHE A 334 -14.52 7.68 5.70
N THR A 335 -14.19 8.03 6.94
CA THR A 335 -15.15 8.51 7.94
C THR A 335 -14.96 10.02 8.08
N PRO A 336 -15.98 10.84 7.79
CA PRO A 336 -15.90 12.30 7.89
C PRO A 336 -16.33 12.79 9.28
N ASN A 337 -15.77 13.93 9.71
CA ASN A 337 -16.27 14.71 10.84
C ASN A 337 -17.16 15.86 10.32
N GLU A 338 -18.21 16.16 11.09
CA GLU A 338 -19.25 17.15 10.82
C GLU A 338 -18.73 18.60 10.67
N PRO A 339 -19.49 19.48 9.98
CA PRO A 339 -19.16 20.89 9.81
C PRO A 339 -19.80 21.74 10.93
N ASN A 340 -18.99 22.29 11.84
CA ASN A 340 -19.16 23.65 12.35
C ASN A 340 -18.05 24.06 13.33
N GLU A 341 -17.16 24.94 12.87
CA GLU A 341 -16.89 26.28 13.42
C GLU A 341 -15.54 26.76 12.85
N ALA A 342 -15.58 27.90 12.16
CA ALA A 342 -14.41 28.54 11.58
C ALA A 342 -13.39 28.96 12.66
N LYS A 343 -12.28 28.22 12.81
CA LYS A 343 -11.07 28.69 13.51
C LYS A 343 -9.78 28.23 12.83
N LYS A 344 -9.16 29.21 12.15
CA LYS A 344 -7.75 29.34 11.72
C LYS A 344 -7.08 28.06 11.19
N SER A 345 -7.49 27.65 10.00
CA SER A 345 -6.59 27.00 9.05
C SER A 345 -5.76 28.10 8.38
N ASN A 346 -4.46 27.89 8.17
CA ASN A 346 -3.63 28.77 7.33
C ASN A 346 -3.95 28.64 5.83
N LEU A 347 -4.86 27.74 5.46
CA LEU A 347 -5.28 27.52 4.09
C LEU A 347 -6.38 28.49 3.70
N GLU A 348 -6.33 28.91 2.45
CA GLU A 348 -7.45 29.61 1.83
C GLU A 348 -8.61 28.62 1.62
N THR A 349 -9.82 29.15 1.71
CA THR A 349 -11.09 28.44 1.51
C THR A 349 -11.93 29.22 0.51
N LEU A 350 -13.04 28.64 0.08
CA LEU A 350 -13.97 29.31 -0.81
C LEU A 350 -14.36 30.69 -0.26
N GLU A 351 -14.70 30.80 1.03
CA GLU A 351 -15.10 32.04 1.72
C GLU A 351 -14.05 33.14 1.72
N SER A 352 -12.76 32.80 1.66
CA SER A 352 -11.66 33.78 1.74
C SER A 352 -11.31 34.46 0.41
N GLN A 353 -11.77 33.92 -0.72
CA GLN A 353 -11.43 34.45 -2.05
C GLN A 353 -12.62 35.19 -2.72
N SER A 354 -12.30 36.29 -3.42
CA SER A 354 -13.25 36.97 -4.30
C SER A 354 -13.46 36.12 -5.55
N ARG A 355 -14.72 35.73 -5.82
CA ARG A 355 -15.08 34.78 -6.88
C ARG A 355 -16.28 35.23 -7.71
N ASN A 356 -16.28 34.84 -8.97
CA ASN A 356 -17.36 35.06 -9.93
C ASN A 356 -17.92 33.71 -10.40
N TYR A 357 -18.63 33.01 -9.51
CA TYR A 357 -19.25 31.72 -9.81
C TYR A 357 -20.73 31.91 -10.14
N GLN A 358 -21.20 31.28 -11.22
CA GLN A 358 -22.54 31.51 -11.74
C GLN A 358 -23.30 30.22 -12.00
N LEU A 359 -24.54 30.16 -11.50
CA LEU A 359 -25.52 29.13 -11.82
C LEU A 359 -26.26 29.47 -13.13
N ILE A 360 -26.13 28.59 -14.12
CA ILE A 360 -26.65 28.71 -15.49
C ILE A 360 -27.91 27.83 -15.65
N ASP A 361 -28.97 28.19 -14.93
CA ASP A 361 -30.23 27.46 -14.80
C ASP A 361 -31.32 27.81 -15.83
N THR A 362 -31.05 28.75 -16.75
CA THR A 362 -32.02 29.17 -17.78
C THR A 362 -31.43 29.06 -19.18
N GLU A 363 -32.28 28.80 -20.17
CA GLU A 363 -31.88 28.72 -21.58
C GLU A 363 -31.18 29.99 -22.07
N LYS A 364 -31.64 31.18 -21.62
CA LYS A 364 -30.99 32.46 -21.95
C LYS A 364 -29.55 32.49 -21.45
N LYS A 365 -29.32 32.14 -20.18
CA LYS A 365 -27.96 32.07 -19.60
C LYS A 365 -27.10 31.04 -20.34
N ARG A 366 -27.64 29.87 -20.70
CA ARG A 366 -26.92 28.84 -21.48
C ARG A 366 -26.43 29.37 -22.82
N ARG A 367 -27.28 30.07 -23.57
CA ARG A 367 -26.88 30.67 -24.86
C ARG A 367 -25.79 31.72 -24.70
N GLU A 368 -25.86 32.57 -23.68
CA GLU A 368 -24.86 33.61 -23.40
C GLU A 368 -23.50 32.99 -23.02
N ILE A 369 -23.49 31.98 -22.14
CA ILE A 369 -22.23 31.35 -21.71
C ILE A 369 -21.59 30.55 -22.85
N ILE A 370 -22.36 29.83 -23.68
CA ILE A 370 -21.82 29.09 -24.83
C ILE A 370 -21.01 29.99 -25.76
N GLN A 371 -21.50 31.21 -26.05
CA GLN A 371 -20.77 32.17 -26.89
C GLN A 371 -19.43 32.58 -26.25
N LYS A 372 -19.43 32.80 -24.93
CA LYS A 372 -18.22 33.12 -24.18
C LYS A 372 -17.23 31.96 -24.21
N LEU A 373 -17.67 30.73 -23.93
CA LEU A 373 -16.82 29.53 -23.91
C LEU A 373 -16.21 29.22 -25.29
N LEU A 374 -16.97 29.41 -26.38
CA LEU A 374 -16.49 29.18 -27.75
C LEU A 374 -15.30 30.07 -28.14
N THR A 375 -15.24 31.29 -27.59
CA THR A 375 -14.13 32.23 -27.84
C THR A 375 -12.91 31.99 -26.95
N SER A 376 -13.01 31.11 -25.95
CA SER A 376 -11.92 30.85 -25.02
C SER A 376 -10.87 29.90 -25.61
N LYS A 377 -9.60 30.22 -25.35
CA LYS A 377 -8.46 29.35 -25.69
C LYS A 377 -8.25 28.21 -24.71
N ILE A 378 -8.72 28.37 -23.47
CA ILE A 378 -8.60 27.36 -22.40
C ILE A 378 -9.99 27.17 -21.81
N LEU A 379 -10.35 25.92 -21.61
CA LEU A 379 -11.60 25.51 -21.01
C LEU A 379 -11.31 24.41 -20.00
N SER A 380 -11.31 24.76 -18.73
CA SER A 380 -11.45 23.77 -17.67
C SER A 380 -12.89 23.27 -17.66
N LEU A 381 -13.09 21.96 -17.62
CA LEU A 381 -14.39 21.32 -17.54
C LEU A 381 -14.39 20.21 -16.50
N ASP A 382 -15.56 19.99 -15.93
CA ASP A 382 -15.82 18.88 -15.02
C ASP A 382 -17.31 18.47 -15.11
N THR A 383 -17.61 17.22 -14.74
CA THR A 383 -18.95 16.64 -14.81
C THR A 383 -19.40 16.07 -13.47
N GLU A 384 -20.57 16.54 -13.05
CA GLU A 384 -21.24 16.03 -11.85
C GLU A 384 -22.16 14.89 -12.22
N THR A 385 -22.14 13.80 -11.46
CA THR A 385 -22.83 12.57 -11.86
C THR A 385 -23.42 11.79 -10.68
N THR A 386 -24.20 10.74 -10.99
CA THR A 386 -24.86 9.90 -9.98
C THR A 386 -23.97 8.82 -9.35
N GLY A 387 -22.73 8.64 -9.79
CA GLY A 387 -21.86 7.56 -9.32
C GLY A 387 -20.43 7.71 -9.78
N THR A 388 -19.56 6.74 -9.46
CA THR A 388 -18.13 6.78 -9.78
C THR A 388 -17.74 5.97 -11.01
N GLU A 389 -18.65 5.16 -11.55
CA GLU A 389 -18.41 4.36 -12.75
C GLU A 389 -19.00 5.07 -13.97
N PRO A 390 -18.17 5.59 -14.90
CA PRO A 390 -18.63 6.54 -15.93
C PRO A 390 -19.57 5.92 -16.97
N MET A 391 -19.52 4.60 -17.17
CA MET A 391 -20.42 3.90 -18.10
C MET A 391 -21.86 3.80 -17.59
N ASP A 392 -22.03 3.69 -16.27
CA ASP A 392 -23.34 3.57 -15.62
C ASP A 392 -23.88 4.91 -15.13
N ALA A 393 -22.98 5.82 -14.75
CA ALA A 393 -23.31 7.12 -14.22
C ALA A 393 -24.19 7.95 -15.17
N GLU A 394 -25.12 8.69 -14.57
CA GLU A 394 -25.96 9.66 -15.26
C GLU A 394 -25.47 11.07 -14.94
N LEU A 395 -25.46 11.95 -15.93
CA LEU A 395 -25.03 13.33 -15.82
C LEU A 395 -26.04 14.15 -15.00
N VAL A 396 -25.55 14.81 -13.96
CA VAL A 396 -26.28 15.72 -13.06
C VAL A 396 -25.98 17.18 -13.38
N GLY A 397 -24.76 17.50 -13.82
CA GLY A 397 -24.39 18.85 -14.19
C GLY A 397 -23.05 18.92 -14.91
N MET A 398 -22.76 20.07 -15.51
CA MET A 398 -21.47 20.36 -16.16
C MET A 398 -20.94 21.68 -15.62
N SER A 399 -19.68 21.71 -15.21
CA SER A 399 -19.01 22.92 -14.75
C SER A 399 -17.90 23.33 -15.71
N PHE A 400 -17.62 24.63 -15.77
CA PHE A 400 -16.62 25.21 -16.66
C PHE A 400 -15.89 26.36 -16.00
N SER A 401 -14.59 26.49 -16.28
CA SER A 401 -13.79 27.68 -15.97
C SER A 401 -12.91 28.06 -17.16
N ILE A 402 -12.78 29.36 -17.41
CA ILE A 402 -11.92 29.90 -18.49
C ILE A 402 -10.86 30.87 -17.96
N ALA A 403 -10.96 31.26 -16.69
CA ALA A 403 -10.04 32.15 -15.98
C ALA A 403 -10.15 31.87 -14.48
N GLU A 404 -9.05 32.07 -13.75
CA GLU A 404 -9.02 31.84 -12.31
C GLU A 404 -10.06 32.70 -11.58
N ASN A 405 -10.73 32.10 -10.60
CA ASN A 405 -11.83 32.66 -9.82
C ASN A 405 -13.10 32.98 -10.64
N GLU A 406 -13.20 32.50 -11.87
CA GLU A 406 -14.41 32.59 -12.72
C GLU A 406 -14.83 31.20 -13.19
N ALA A 407 -16.04 30.78 -12.80
CA ALA A 407 -16.58 29.47 -13.14
C ALA A 407 -18.10 29.47 -13.30
N PHE A 408 -18.61 28.49 -14.03
CA PHE A 408 -20.01 28.40 -14.43
C PHE A 408 -20.51 26.96 -14.26
N TYR A 409 -21.67 26.81 -13.63
CA TYR A 409 -22.31 25.50 -13.46
C TYR A 409 -23.64 25.43 -14.23
N VAL A 410 -23.79 24.39 -15.02
CA VAL A 410 -24.97 24.10 -15.84
C VAL A 410 -25.64 22.84 -15.29
N PRO A 411 -26.78 22.96 -14.56
CA PRO A 411 -27.50 21.80 -14.09
C PRO A 411 -28.14 21.04 -15.25
N VAL A 412 -28.15 19.71 -15.16
CA VAL A 412 -28.73 18.79 -16.13
C VAL A 412 -29.83 17.96 -15.46
N PRO A 413 -31.06 18.00 -15.97
CA PRO A 413 -32.19 17.31 -15.36
C PRO A 413 -32.06 15.78 -15.47
N SER A 414 -32.85 15.06 -14.65
CA SER A 414 -32.94 13.60 -14.71
C SER A 414 -33.63 13.09 -15.97
N ASP A 415 -34.49 13.91 -16.59
CA ASP A 415 -35.13 13.55 -17.86
C ASP A 415 -34.08 13.44 -18.98
N ARG A 416 -33.98 12.23 -19.55
CA ARG A 416 -32.92 11.90 -20.51
C ARG A 416 -33.01 12.72 -21.80
N ASP A 417 -34.21 12.98 -22.30
CA ASP A 417 -34.42 13.73 -23.54
C ASP A 417 -34.08 15.20 -23.36
N GLU A 418 -34.43 15.79 -22.22
CA GLU A 418 -34.05 17.15 -21.86
C GLU A 418 -32.53 17.27 -21.62
N ALA A 419 -31.93 16.31 -20.92
CA ALA A 419 -30.48 16.25 -20.72
C ALA A 419 -29.72 16.20 -22.05
N LEU A 420 -30.17 15.35 -22.99
CA LEU A 420 -29.59 15.26 -24.33
C LEU A 420 -29.72 16.58 -25.10
N LYS A 421 -30.84 17.30 -24.97
CA LYS A 421 -31.01 18.63 -25.60
C LYS A 421 -30.00 19.63 -25.04
N ILE A 422 -29.85 19.69 -23.71
CA ILE A 422 -28.91 20.61 -23.05
C ILE A 422 -27.47 20.28 -23.46
N VAL A 423 -27.04 19.02 -23.38
CA VAL A 423 -25.67 18.62 -23.78
C VAL A 423 -25.42 18.93 -25.26
N LYS A 424 -26.43 18.75 -26.12
CA LYS A 424 -26.34 19.10 -27.55
C LYS A 424 -26.14 20.60 -27.79
N GLU A 425 -26.69 21.49 -26.95
CA GLU A 425 -26.42 22.94 -27.01
C GLU A 425 -24.92 23.23 -26.80
N PHE A 426 -24.26 22.51 -25.88
CA PHE A 426 -22.85 22.68 -25.52
C PHE A 426 -21.87 21.91 -26.42
N ARG A 427 -22.36 21.01 -27.27
CA ARG A 427 -21.52 20.21 -28.18
C ARG A 427 -20.47 21.01 -28.97
N PRO A 428 -20.78 22.20 -29.55
CA PRO A 428 -19.77 23.02 -30.22
C PRO A 428 -18.60 23.46 -29.32
N VAL A 429 -18.83 23.60 -28.01
CA VAL A 429 -17.79 23.95 -27.02
C VAL A 429 -16.85 22.77 -26.81
N PHE A 430 -17.39 21.56 -26.59
CA PHE A 430 -16.61 20.34 -26.40
C PHE A 430 -15.80 19.95 -27.65
N GLU A 431 -16.40 20.11 -28.83
CA GLU A 431 -15.80 19.73 -30.12
C GLU A 431 -14.86 20.81 -30.70
N ASN A 432 -14.69 21.96 -30.06
CA ASN A 432 -13.84 23.06 -30.56
C ASN A 432 -12.35 22.72 -30.50
N GLU A 433 -11.75 22.22 -31.58
CA GLU A 433 -10.34 21.78 -31.61
C GLU A 433 -9.30 22.87 -31.29
N ASN A 434 -9.66 24.15 -31.34
CA ASN A 434 -8.75 25.28 -31.06
C ASN A 434 -8.63 25.64 -29.57
N SER A 435 -9.44 25.02 -28.71
CA SER A 435 -9.45 25.27 -27.27
C SER A 435 -8.77 24.12 -26.52
N LEU A 436 -7.89 24.42 -25.57
CA LEU A 436 -7.30 23.45 -24.65
C LEU A 436 -8.31 23.05 -23.58
N LYS A 437 -8.53 21.74 -23.42
CA LYS A 437 -9.45 21.20 -22.41
C LYS A 437 -8.65 20.78 -21.21
N VAL A 438 -9.00 21.34 -20.07
CA VAL A 438 -8.37 21.05 -18.79
C VAL A 438 -9.36 20.28 -17.94
N GLY A 439 -8.92 19.22 -17.27
CA GLY A 439 -9.74 18.45 -16.36
C GLY A 439 -8.89 17.75 -15.31
N GLN A 440 -9.52 17.29 -14.25
CA GLN A 440 -8.92 16.37 -13.29
C GLN A 440 -9.50 14.99 -13.57
N ASN A 441 -8.67 14.02 -14.00
CA ASN A 441 -9.19 12.72 -14.48
C ASN A 441 -10.19 12.87 -15.64
N ILE A 442 -9.83 13.69 -16.64
CA ILE A 442 -10.69 14.11 -17.76
C ILE A 442 -11.26 12.93 -18.57
N LYS A 443 -10.61 11.77 -18.51
CA LYS A 443 -11.11 10.51 -19.07
C LYS A 443 -12.53 10.20 -18.60
N TYR A 444 -12.82 10.43 -17.32
CA TYR A 444 -14.15 10.22 -16.73
C TYR A 444 -15.20 11.09 -17.43
N ASP A 445 -14.95 12.41 -17.49
CA ASP A 445 -15.83 13.39 -18.12
C ASP A 445 -16.07 13.08 -19.59
N MET A 446 -15.01 12.69 -20.30
CA MET A 446 -15.10 12.32 -21.70
C MET A 446 -16.01 11.12 -21.93
N ILE A 447 -15.97 10.09 -21.08
CA ILE A 447 -16.87 8.92 -21.19
C ILE A 447 -18.31 9.33 -20.90
N VAL A 448 -18.54 10.08 -19.81
CA VAL A 448 -19.87 10.56 -19.40
C VAL A 448 -20.48 11.41 -20.51
N LEU A 449 -19.77 12.41 -21.03
CA LEU A 449 -20.26 13.29 -22.11
C LEU A 449 -20.55 12.51 -23.40
N GLN A 450 -19.75 11.50 -23.73
CA GLN A 450 -19.99 10.66 -24.89
C GLN A 450 -21.25 9.78 -24.75
N ASN A 451 -21.64 9.41 -23.53
CA ASN A 451 -22.94 8.76 -23.29
C ASN A 451 -24.12 9.67 -23.65
N TYR A 452 -23.91 10.99 -23.64
CA TYR A 452 -24.90 12.00 -24.06
C TYR A 452 -24.64 12.56 -25.48
N GLY A 453 -23.77 11.91 -26.27
CA GLY A 453 -23.53 12.24 -27.67
C GLY A 453 -22.63 13.46 -27.92
N ALA A 454 -21.87 13.90 -26.92
CA ALA A 454 -20.84 14.92 -27.06
C ALA A 454 -19.44 14.30 -27.05
N VAL A 455 -18.58 14.70 -27.98
CA VAL A 455 -17.19 14.24 -28.06
C VAL A 455 -16.27 15.40 -27.72
N VAL A 456 -15.45 15.24 -26.69
CA VAL A 456 -14.42 16.22 -26.35
C VAL A 456 -13.25 16.10 -27.33
N LYS A 457 -12.89 17.19 -27.99
CA LYS A 457 -11.81 17.25 -29.01
C LYS A 457 -10.77 18.30 -28.65
N GLY A 458 -9.73 18.43 -29.47
CA GLY A 458 -8.66 19.42 -29.28
C GLY A 458 -7.60 18.96 -28.27
N PRO A 459 -6.63 19.82 -27.94
CA PRO A 459 -5.58 19.47 -26.99
C PRO A 459 -6.18 19.28 -25.58
N LEU A 460 -5.60 18.34 -24.83
CA LEU A 460 -6.02 17.97 -23.49
C LEU A 460 -4.91 18.30 -22.47
N PHE A 461 -5.31 18.62 -21.25
CA PHE A 461 -4.44 18.73 -20.09
C PHE A 461 -5.16 18.12 -18.89
N ASP A 462 -4.61 17.04 -18.35
CA ASP A 462 -5.14 16.41 -17.13
C ASP A 462 -4.21 16.69 -15.94
N THR A 463 -4.72 17.38 -14.92
CA THR A 463 -3.94 17.75 -13.72
C THR A 463 -3.50 16.54 -12.90
N MET A 464 -4.30 15.47 -12.87
CA MET A 464 -3.95 14.21 -12.21
C MET A 464 -2.73 13.58 -12.87
N ILE A 465 -2.72 13.55 -14.20
CA ILE A 465 -1.64 12.97 -14.99
C ILE A 465 -0.40 13.87 -14.97
N ALA A 466 -0.58 15.19 -15.01
CA ALA A 466 0.51 16.16 -14.92
C ALA A 466 1.28 16.02 -13.60
N HIS A 467 0.57 15.90 -12.48
CA HIS A 467 1.21 15.61 -11.20
C HIS A 467 1.85 14.21 -11.18
N TYR A 468 1.21 13.20 -11.80
CA TYR A 468 1.74 11.84 -11.84
C TYR A 468 3.08 11.72 -12.57
N VAL A 469 3.28 12.40 -13.70
CA VAL A 469 4.58 12.36 -14.38
C VAL A 469 5.68 13.08 -13.59
N LEU A 470 5.31 14.01 -12.71
CA LEU A 470 6.24 14.72 -11.82
C LEU A 470 6.57 13.92 -10.56
N GLN A 471 5.57 13.28 -9.94
CA GLN A 471 5.65 12.65 -8.61
C GLN A 471 4.88 11.32 -8.55
N PRO A 472 5.28 10.27 -9.30
CA PRO A 472 4.48 9.06 -9.52
C PRO A 472 4.20 8.20 -8.28
N GLU A 473 4.84 8.48 -7.14
CA GLU A 473 4.65 7.79 -5.87
C GLU A 473 3.61 8.43 -4.95
N LEU A 474 3.21 9.67 -5.23
CA LEU A 474 2.31 10.44 -4.38
C LEU A 474 0.84 10.20 -4.75
N ARG A 475 -0.06 10.87 -4.03
CA ARG A 475 -1.49 10.89 -4.37
C ARG A 475 -1.72 11.95 -5.43
N HIS A 476 -2.69 11.71 -6.31
CA HIS A 476 -2.96 12.60 -7.46
C HIS A 476 -4.38 13.19 -7.44
N GLY A 477 -5.14 13.03 -6.35
CA GLY A 477 -6.50 13.59 -6.23
C GLY A 477 -6.48 15.10 -6.02
N MET A 478 -7.47 15.80 -6.58
CA MET A 478 -7.50 17.27 -6.60
C MET A 478 -7.44 17.92 -5.21
N ASP A 479 -8.17 17.40 -4.22
CA ASP A 479 -8.13 17.90 -2.84
C ASP A 479 -6.70 17.97 -2.29
N TYR A 480 -5.94 16.89 -2.50
CA TYR A 480 -4.54 16.81 -2.08
C TYR A 480 -3.67 17.80 -2.86
N LEU A 481 -3.89 17.93 -4.18
CA LEU A 481 -3.14 18.86 -5.02
C LEU A 481 -3.41 20.33 -4.66
N ALA A 482 -4.67 20.70 -4.44
CA ALA A 482 -5.07 22.04 -4.05
C ALA A 482 -4.40 22.44 -2.72
N GLU A 483 -4.30 21.51 -1.78
CA GLU A 483 -3.66 21.75 -0.50
C GLU A 483 -2.15 21.98 -0.62
N ILE A 484 -1.44 21.16 -1.40
CA ILE A 484 0.02 21.23 -1.48
C ILE A 484 0.51 22.35 -2.41
N TYR A 485 -0.21 22.62 -3.49
CA TYR A 485 0.22 23.57 -4.53
C TYR A 485 -0.42 24.95 -4.39
N LEU A 486 -1.67 25.00 -3.95
CA LEU A 486 -2.43 26.25 -3.86
C LEU A 486 -2.62 26.72 -2.42
N HIS A 487 -2.21 25.90 -1.44
CA HIS A 487 -2.51 26.12 -0.02
C HIS A 487 -4.00 26.40 0.22
N TYR A 488 -4.84 25.62 -0.48
CA TYR A 488 -6.29 25.78 -0.54
C TYR A 488 -6.99 24.51 -0.06
N GLN A 489 -8.08 24.67 0.69
CA GLN A 489 -8.96 23.58 1.10
C GLN A 489 -10.25 23.61 0.27
N THR A 490 -10.44 22.57 -0.54
CA THR A 490 -11.65 22.33 -1.34
C THR A 490 -12.83 21.89 -0.47
N ILE A 491 -14.04 22.11 -0.98
CA ILE A 491 -15.27 21.56 -0.43
C ILE A 491 -15.26 20.05 -0.69
N HIS A 492 -15.42 19.25 0.36
CA HIS A 492 -15.51 17.80 0.17
C HIS A 492 -16.93 17.39 -0.22
N ILE A 493 -17.02 16.45 -1.18
CA ILE A 493 -18.32 15.91 -1.64
C ILE A 493 -19.19 15.37 -0.48
N ASP A 494 -18.58 14.80 0.56
CA ASP A 494 -19.28 14.28 1.75
C ASP A 494 -20.02 15.39 2.53
N GLU A 495 -19.65 16.67 2.38
CA GLU A 495 -20.37 17.81 2.95
C GLU A 495 -21.70 18.06 2.22
N LEU A 496 -21.78 17.70 0.94
CA LEU A 496 -22.99 17.84 0.12
C LEU A 496 -23.92 16.64 0.28
N ILE A 497 -23.39 15.43 0.09
CA ILE A 497 -24.20 14.20 0.04
C ILE A 497 -24.21 13.41 1.35
N GLY A 498 -23.47 13.86 2.36
CA GLY A 498 -23.31 13.17 3.64
C GLY A 498 -22.22 12.09 3.61
N PRO A 499 -21.96 11.43 4.75
CA PRO A 499 -20.88 10.46 4.89
C PRO A 499 -21.08 9.22 4.02
N LYS A 500 -19.98 8.67 3.50
CA LYS A 500 -19.98 7.39 2.78
C LYS A 500 -20.68 6.29 3.58
N GLY A 501 -21.67 5.67 2.96
CA GLY A 501 -22.43 4.56 3.55
C GLY A 501 -23.80 4.38 2.92
N LYS A 502 -24.59 3.45 3.45
CA LYS A 502 -25.93 3.12 2.91
C LYS A 502 -26.93 4.29 2.88
N ASN A 503 -26.66 5.35 3.64
CA ASN A 503 -27.52 6.52 3.77
C ASN A 503 -26.95 7.76 3.06
N GLN A 504 -25.83 7.62 2.34
CA GLN A 504 -25.29 8.73 1.54
C GLN A 504 -26.30 9.11 0.46
N LYS A 505 -26.57 10.40 0.30
CA LYS A 505 -27.47 10.92 -0.72
C LYS A 505 -26.82 10.79 -2.10
N ASN A 506 -27.63 10.84 -3.15
CA ASN A 506 -27.10 11.01 -4.50
C ASN A 506 -26.98 12.51 -4.81
N MET A 507 -26.00 12.91 -5.63
CA MET A 507 -25.88 14.30 -6.07
C MET A 507 -27.10 14.77 -6.86
N ARG A 508 -27.79 13.84 -7.53
CA ARG A 508 -29.09 14.07 -8.18
C ARG A 508 -30.19 14.55 -7.24
N ASP A 509 -30.08 14.22 -5.95
CA ASP A 509 -31.11 14.53 -4.95
C ASP A 509 -30.97 15.95 -4.37
N LEU A 510 -29.93 16.70 -4.77
CA LEU A 510 -29.63 18.04 -4.27
C LEU A 510 -30.22 19.13 -5.19
N ASP A 511 -30.55 20.30 -4.63
CA ASP A 511 -30.95 21.45 -5.44
C ASP A 511 -29.71 21.97 -6.20
N PRO A 512 -29.83 22.37 -7.48
CA PRO A 512 -28.73 22.98 -8.22
C PRO A 512 -28.02 24.14 -7.49
N LYS A 513 -28.72 24.86 -6.61
CA LYS A 513 -28.13 25.94 -5.79
C LYS A 513 -27.20 25.45 -4.69
N ASP A 514 -27.31 24.18 -4.30
CA ASP A 514 -26.44 23.58 -3.30
C ASP A 514 -25.21 22.93 -3.96
N VAL A 515 -25.32 22.53 -5.23
CA VAL A 515 -24.23 21.89 -6.00
C VAL A 515 -23.33 22.90 -6.71
N TYR A 516 -23.87 24.05 -7.16
CA TYR A 516 -23.11 24.92 -8.08
C TYR A 516 -21.81 25.47 -7.51
N LEU A 517 -21.70 25.67 -6.19
CA LEU A 517 -20.46 26.17 -5.59
C LEU A 517 -19.36 25.12 -5.64
N TYR A 518 -19.69 23.89 -5.26
CA TYR A 518 -18.80 22.73 -5.35
C TYR A 518 -18.32 22.53 -6.79
N ALA A 519 -19.25 22.39 -7.74
CA ALA A 519 -18.91 22.11 -9.13
C ALA A 519 -18.11 23.24 -9.79
N CYS A 520 -18.42 24.51 -9.48
CA CYS A 520 -17.64 25.65 -9.96
C CYS A 520 -16.24 25.69 -9.35
N GLU A 521 -16.10 25.33 -8.07
CA GLU A 521 -14.81 25.24 -7.39
C GLU A 521 -13.92 24.19 -8.06
N ASP A 522 -14.44 22.98 -8.32
CA ASP A 522 -13.70 21.90 -8.97
C ASP A 522 -13.12 22.34 -10.33
N ALA A 523 -13.93 23.01 -11.16
CA ALA A 523 -13.49 23.54 -12.45
C ALA A 523 -12.44 24.67 -12.32
N ASP A 524 -12.58 25.57 -11.34
CA ASP A 524 -11.64 26.68 -11.10
C ASP A 524 -10.31 26.20 -10.51
N ILE A 525 -10.36 25.36 -9.47
CA ILE A 525 -9.18 24.77 -8.82
C ILE A 525 -8.39 23.94 -9.82
N THR A 526 -9.06 23.16 -10.66
CA THR A 526 -8.41 22.42 -11.76
C THR A 526 -7.65 23.36 -12.71
N LEU A 527 -8.20 24.54 -13.04
CA LEU A 527 -7.52 25.51 -13.89
C LEU A 527 -6.30 26.14 -13.19
N LYS A 528 -6.43 26.48 -11.90
CA LYS A 528 -5.33 27.00 -11.07
C LYS A 528 -4.19 25.98 -10.97
N LEU A 529 -4.53 24.72 -10.70
CA LEU A 529 -3.57 23.61 -10.67
C LEU A 529 -2.86 23.43 -12.01
N LYS A 530 -3.59 23.50 -13.13
CA LYS A 530 -2.97 23.45 -14.47
C LYS A 530 -1.93 24.55 -14.65
N ASN A 531 -2.20 25.78 -14.22
CA ASN A 531 -1.26 26.90 -14.37
C ASN A 531 0.03 26.72 -13.56
N VAL A 532 -0.03 26.00 -12.43
CA VAL A 532 1.14 25.65 -11.62
C VAL A 532 1.87 24.45 -12.23
N LEU A 533 1.16 23.35 -12.46
CA LEU A 533 1.73 22.09 -12.94
C LEU A 533 2.34 22.21 -14.34
N GLU A 534 1.78 23.03 -15.23
CA GLU A 534 2.37 23.29 -16.55
C GLU A 534 3.77 23.91 -16.45
N LYS A 535 4.00 24.78 -15.46
CA LYS A 535 5.33 25.36 -15.21
C LYS A 535 6.27 24.29 -14.66
N GLU A 536 5.81 23.49 -13.71
CA GLU A 536 6.63 22.42 -13.13
C GLU A 536 7.03 21.35 -14.14
N LEU A 537 6.13 20.97 -15.06
CA LEU A 537 6.43 20.06 -16.16
C LEU A 537 7.61 20.55 -16.99
N LYS A 538 7.65 21.85 -17.28
CA LYS A 538 8.74 22.49 -18.03
C LYS A 538 10.02 22.57 -17.23
N GLU A 539 9.95 22.96 -15.95
CA GLU A 539 11.12 23.06 -15.08
C GLU A 539 11.79 21.70 -14.81
N ASN A 540 11.01 20.61 -14.88
CA ASN A 540 11.49 19.24 -14.63
C ASN A 540 11.75 18.41 -15.89
N ASP A 541 11.68 19.02 -17.08
CA ASP A 541 11.84 18.37 -18.40
C ASP A 541 10.88 17.17 -18.63
N ALA A 542 9.65 17.28 -18.12
CA ALA A 542 8.62 16.24 -18.19
C ALA A 542 7.57 16.51 -19.29
N GLU A 543 7.67 17.61 -20.04
CA GLU A 543 6.69 18.01 -21.06
C GLU A 543 6.53 16.94 -22.16
N ARG A 544 7.62 16.35 -22.65
CA ARG A 544 7.54 15.32 -23.71
C ARG A 544 6.82 14.07 -23.23
N LEU A 545 7.14 13.59 -22.03
CA LEU A 545 6.46 12.43 -21.46
C LEU A 545 4.95 12.70 -21.30
N PHE A 546 4.60 13.91 -20.86
CA PHE A 546 3.21 14.32 -20.70
C PHE A 546 2.47 14.45 -22.04
N TYR A 547 2.97 15.27 -22.96
CA TYR A 547 2.27 15.62 -24.21
C TYR A 547 2.41 14.59 -25.33
N ASP A 548 3.52 13.84 -25.38
CA ASP A 548 3.77 12.88 -26.47
C ASP A 548 3.31 11.45 -26.13
N ILE A 549 3.11 11.14 -24.83
CA ILE A 549 2.76 9.78 -24.37
C ILE A 549 1.48 9.76 -23.56
N GLU A 550 1.41 10.47 -22.42
CA GLU A 550 0.28 10.30 -21.51
C GLU A 550 -1.03 10.97 -21.99
N MET A 551 -0.95 12.20 -22.53
CA MET A 551 -2.13 12.91 -23.06
C MET A 551 -2.72 12.25 -24.31
N PRO A 552 -1.91 11.81 -25.30
CA PRO A 552 -2.43 11.08 -26.46
C PRO A 552 -3.10 9.75 -26.10
N LEU A 553 -2.76 9.17 -24.95
CA LEU A 553 -3.35 7.92 -24.48
C LEU A 553 -4.76 8.11 -23.88
N VAL A 554 -5.08 9.27 -23.32
CA VAL A 554 -6.40 9.55 -22.73
C VAL A 554 -7.55 9.21 -23.69
N PRO A 555 -7.63 9.73 -24.92
CA PRO A 555 -8.71 9.38 -25.84
C PRO A 555 -8.72 7.90 -26.25
N VAL A 556 -7.55 7.24 -26.23
CA VAL A 556 -7.47 5.79 -26.49
C VAL A 556 -8.14 5.02 -25.36
N LEU A 557 -7.86 5.36 -24.10
CA LEU A 557 -8.49 4.70 -22.96
C LEU A 557 -9.99 4.98 -22.91
N VAL A 558 -10.43 6.21 -23.19
CA VAL A 558 -11.86 6.52 -23.37
C VAL A 558 -12.50 5.59 -24.40
N ASN A 559 -11.84 5.35 -25.53
CA ASN A 559 -12.36 4.47 -26.58
C ASN A 559 -12.39 2.99 -26.15
N ILE A 560 -11.31 2.47 -25.57
CA ILE A 560 -11.22 1.07 -25.11
C ILE A 560 -12.27 0.80 -24.03
N GLU A 561 -12.39 1.68 -23.04
CA GLU A 561 -13.37 1.52 -21.95
C GLU A 561 -14.79 1.55 -22.49
N ARG A 562 -15.12 2.47 -23.40
CA ARG A 562 -16.45 2.52 -24.02
C ARG A 562 -16.74 1.36 -24.97
N ASN A 563 -15.72 0.84 -25.66
CA ASN A 563 -15.89 -0.35 -26.49
C ASN A 563 -16.29 -1.53 -25.62
N GLY A 564 -15.59 -1.77 -24.53
CA GLY A 564 -15.77 -2.96 -23.69
C GLY A 564 -15.55 -4.27 -24.44
N VAL A 565 -15.72 -5.39 -23.75
CA VAL A 565 -15.56 -6.73 -24.32
C VAL A 565 -16.82 -7.58 -24.11
N LEU A 566 -17.16 -8.40 -25.12
CA LEU A 566 -18.26 -9.36 -25.01
C LEU A 566 -17.81 -10.61 -24.28
N LEU A 567 -18.76 -11.18 -23.54
CA LEU A 567 -18.59 -12.45 -22.86
C LEU A 567 -19.59 -13.48 -23.36
N ASP A 568 -19.09 -14.67 -23.64
CA ASP A 568 -19.91 -15.87 -23.82
C ASP A 568 -20.39 -16.36 -22.45
N THR A 569 -21.57 -15.86 -22.05
CA THR A 569 -22.19 -16.20 -20.76
C THR A 569 -22.61 -17.67 -20.67
N GLU A 570 -22.92 -18.31 -21.80
CA GLU A 570 -23.28 -19.73 -21.83
C GLU A 570 -22.03 -20.58 -21.58
N ALA A 571 -20.91 -20.27 -22.24
CA ALA A 571 -19.63 -20.93 -21.98
C ALA A 571 -19.19 -20.74 -20.53
N LEU A 572 -19.35 -19.54 -19.95
CA LEU A 572 -19.04 -19.30 -18.53
C LEU A 572 -19.91 -20.14 -17.59
N GLN A 573 -21.21 -20.26 -17.87
CA GLN A 573 -22.12 -21.07 -17.05
C GLN A 573 -21.77 -22.56 -17.13
N GLN A 574 -21.43 -23.07 -18.32
CA GLN A 574 -20.97 -24.45 -18.51
C GLN A 574 -19.65 -24.70 -17.75
N SER A 575 -18.70 -23.77 -17.84
CA SER A 575 -17.44 -23.82 -17.09
C SER A 575 -17.66 -23.76 -15.58
N SER A 576 -18.60 -22.92 -15.10
CA SER A 576 -18.96 -22.83 -13.67
C SER A 576 -19.45 -24.18 -13.14
N ALA A 577 -20.38 -24.82 -13.87
CA ALA A 577 -20.88 -26.14 -13.51
C ALA A 577 -19.78 -27.23 -13.54
N HIS A 578 -18.93 -27.20 -14.56
CA HIS A 578 -17.81 -28.15 -14.68
C HIS A 578 -16.81 -28.01 -13.54
N PHE A 579 -16.33 -26.80 -13.25
CA PHE A 579 -15.34 -26.56 -12.21
C PHE A 579 -15.92 -26.71 -10.81
N THR A 580 -17.21 -26.46 -10.60
CA THR A 580 -17.88 -26.75 -9.32
C THR A 580 -17.91 -28.26 -9.08
N ALA A 581 -18.28 -29.07 -10.07
CA ALA A 581 -18.23 -30.53 -9.95
C ALA A 581 -16.82 -31.06 -9.69
N GLN A 582 -15.79 -30.50 -10.36
CA GLN A 582 -14.39 -30.84 -10.09
C GLN A 582 -13.95 -30.44 -8.68
N MET A 583 -14.33 -29.23 -8.23
CA MET A 583 -14.00 -28.72 -6.90
C MET A 583 -14.62 -29.60 -5.80
N GLU A 584 -15.88 -30.01 -5.96
CA GLU A 584 -16.56 -30.95 -5.04
C GLU A 584 -15.88 -32.33 -5.01
N GLN A 585 -15.36 -32.80 -6.14
CA GLN A 585 -14.62 -34.07 -6.20
C GLN A 585 -13.28 -33.96 -5.47
N ILE A 586 -12.52 -32.88 -5.69
CA ILE A 586 -11.27 -32.61 -4.99
C ILE A 586 -11.51 -32.44 -3.49
N GLU A 587 -12.61 -31.78 -3.09
CA GLU A 587 -13.02 -31.62 -1.70
C GLU A 587 -13.27 -32.98 -1.02
N LYS A 588 -13.93 -33.92 -1.68
CA LYS A 588 -14.08 -35.31 -1.19
C LYS A 588 -12.74 -36.01 -1.03
N GLU A 589 -11.85 -35.89 -2.01
CA GLU A 589 -10.48 -36.46 -1.93
C GLU A 589 -9.68 -35.86 -0.78
N ILE A 590 -9.82 -34.55 -0.51
CA ILE A 590 -9.18 -33.89 0.63
C ILE A 590 -9.72 -34.46 1.94
N TYR A 591 -11.03 -34.67 2.06
CA TYR A 591 -11.64 -35.25 3.26
C TYR A 591 -11.20 -36.69 3.50
N GLU A 592 -11.08 -37.50 2.45
CA GLU A 592 -10.56 -38.86 2.54
C GLU A 592 -9.08 -38.88 2.97
N LEU A 593 -8.25 -38.00 2.41
CA LEU A 593 -6.83 -37.89 2.76
C LEU A 593 -6.59 -37.30 4.16
N ALA A 594 -7.47 -36.42 4.64
CA ALA A 594 -7.39 -35.81 5.96
C ALA A 594 -8.04 -36.65 7.06
N GLY A 595 -8.98 -37.54 6.70
CA GLY A 595 -9.75 -38.36 7.64
C GLY A 595 -10.87 -37.60 8.36
N GLU A 596 -11.16 -36.36 7.96
CA GLU A 596 -12.26 -35.56 8.51
C GLU A 596 -12.74 -34.50 7.51
N THR A 597 -13.91 -33.94 7.80
CA THR A 597 -14.45 -32.78 7.06
C THR A 597 -14.08 -31.47 7.74
N PHE A 598 -13.66 -30.48 6.96
CA PHE A 598 -13.32 -29.15 7.44
C PHE A 598 -13.44 -28.13 6.30
N ASN A 599 -13.55 -26.84 6.62
CA ASN A 599 -13.60 -25.79 5.62
C ASN A 599 -12.22 -25.58 4.98
N ILE A 600 -12.03 -26.10 3.77
CA ILE A 600 -10.78 -26.00 2.98
C ILE A 600 -10.45 -24.54 2.63
N ALA A 601 -11.44 -23.66 2.58
CA ALA A 601 -11.23 -22.24 2.36
C ALA A 601 -10.81 -21.48 3.63
N SER A 602 -10.91 -22.09 4.82
CA SER A 602 -10.42 -21.49 6.06
C SER A 602 -8.93 -21.81 6.24
N PRO A 603 -8.02 -20.82 6.13
CA PRO A 603 -6.59 -21.08 6.29
C PRO A 603 -6.25 -21.58 7.70
N LYS A 604 -7.13 -21.32 8.69
CA LYS A 604 -7.00 -21.79 10.07
C LYS A 604 -7.25 -23.29 10.16
N GLN A 605 -8.40 -23.76 9.67
CA GLN A 605 -8.76 -25.17 9.72
C GLN A 605 -7.81 -26.02 8.87
N VAL A 606 -7.44 -25.54 7.68
CA VAL A 606 -6.40 -26.19 6.85
C VAL A 606 -5.09 -26.32 7.64
N GLY A 607 -4.69 -25.26 8.35
CA GLY A 607 -3.49 -25.28 9.18
C GLY A 607 -3.53 -26.34 10.29
N GLU A 608 -4.63 -26.39 11.05
CA GLU A 608 -4.83 -27.36 12.13
C GLU A 608 -4.78 -28.81 11.59
N VAL A 609 -5.45 -29.08 10.46
CA VAL A 609 -5.44 -30.40 9.82
C VAL A 609 -4.04 -30.81 9.35
N LEU A 610 -3.36 -29.93 8.61
CA LEU A 610 -2.04 -30.24 8.05
C LEU A 610 -0.98 -30.43 9.14
N PHE A 611 -0.96 -29.54 10.14
CA PHE A 611 0.18 -29.44 11.05
C PHE A 611 -0.06 -30.05 12.43
N ASP A 612 -1.27 -30.00 12.98
CA ASP A 612 -1.56 -30.63 14.28
C ASP A 612 -1.90 -32.11 14.13
N LYS A 613 -2.71 -32.45 13.12
CA LYS A 613 -3.23 -33.83 12.93
C LYS A 613 -2.35 -34.66 12.01
N LEU A 614 -2.20 -34.25 10.75
CA LEU A 614 -1.37 -34.97 9.78
C LEU A 614 0.13 -34.81 10.05
N LYS A 615 0.52 -33.78 10.81
CA LYS A 615 1.90 -33.49 11.25
C LYS A 615 2.90 -33.57 10.09
N ILE A 616 2.54 -32.98 8.94
CA ILE A 616 3.36 -33.03 7.72
C ILE A 616 4.74 -32.37 7.87
N VAL A 617 4.89 -31.49 8.88
CA VAL A 617 6.13 -30.81 9.26
C VAL A 617 6.21 -30.70 10.78
N GLU A 618 7.37 -30.98 11.38
CA GLU A 618 7.57 -30.91 12.84
C GLU A 618 7.50 -29.48 13.42
N LYS A 619 7.88 -28.47 12.63
CA LYS A 619 7.86 -27.05 13.01
C LYS A 619 7.25 -26.19 11.91
N ALA A 620 5.92 -26.15 11.86
CA ALA A 620 5.21 -25.29 10.93
C ALA A 620 5.28 -23.81 11.35
N LYS A 621 5.47 -22.92 10.37
CA LYS A 621 5.46 -21.47 10.60
C LYS A 621 4.06 -21.02 11.02
N LYS A 622 3.98 -20.14 12.02
CA LYS A 622 2.74 -19.51 12.48
C LYS A 622 2.77 -18.00 12.21
N THR A 623 1.62 -17.44 11.89
CA THR A 623 1.39 -16.00 11.81
C THR A 623 1.49 -15.39 13.21
N LYS A 624 1.53 -14.04 13.27
CA LYS A 624 1.52 -13.29 14.53
C LYS A 624 0.28 -13.56 15.40
N THR A 625 -0.81 -14.06 14.81
CA THR A 625 -2.05 -14.44 15.49
C THR A 625 -2.06 -15.88 16.00
N GLY A 626 -0.95 -16.63 15.86
CA GLY A 626 -0.81 -18.02 16.28
C GLY A 626 -1.41 -19.04 15.32
N GLN A 627 -1.99 -18.59 14.20
CA GLN A 627 -2.51 -19.44 13.14
C GLN A 627 -1.38 -19.97 12.27
N TYR A 628 -1.47 -21.21 11.78
CA TYR A 628 -0.47 -21.71 10.84
C TYR A 628 -0.51 -20.95 9.51
N VAL A 629 0.68 -20.67 8.97
CA VAL A 629 0.81 -20.03 7.65
C VAL A 629 0.50 -21.09 6.60
N THR A 630 -0.60 -20.93 5.88
CA THR A 630 -0.98 -21.78 4.75
C THR A 630 -1.06 -20.97 3.46
N SER A 631 -0.15 -20.01 3.26
CA SER A 631 -0.07 -19.28 1.98
C SER A 631 0.27 -20.25 0.83
N GLU A 632 -0.06 -19.85 -0.40
CA GLU A 632 0.25 -20.64 -1.61
C GLU A 632 1.74 -21.02 -1.66
N GLU A 633 2.63 -20.06 -1.38
CA GLU A 633 4.09 -20.28 -1.31
C GLU A 633 4.50 -21.34 -0.26
N VAL A 634 3.92 -21.29 0.94
CA VAL A 634 4.22 -22.28 1.98
C VAL A 634 3.70 -23.65 1.57
N LEU A 635 2.47 -23.73 1.08
CA LEU A 635 1.89 -25.00 0.62
C LEU A 635 2.67 -25.58 -0.57
N GLU A 636 3.14 -24.75 -1.50
CA GLU A 636 3.95 -25.17 -2.64
C GLU A 636 5.26 -25.82 -2.19
N SER A 637 5.95 -25.23 -1.20
CA SER A 637 7.15 -25.82 -0.61
C SER A 637 6.90 -27.18 0.07
N LEU A 638 5.65 -27.46 0.42
CA LEU A 638 5.20 -28.67 1.09
C LEU A 638 4.50 -29.66 0.15
N ARG A 639 4.40 -29.35 -1.16
CA ARG A 639 3.68 -30.16 -2.15
C ARG A 639 4.13 -31.63 -2.14
N HIS A 640 5.43 -31.88 -1.98
CA HIS A 640 6.00 -33.24 -1.96
C HIS A 640 5.88 -33.97 -0.61
N LYS A 641 5.40 -33.31 0.45
CA LYS A 641 5.33 -33.91 1.80
C LYS A 641 4.09 -34.76 2.00
N HIS A 642 2.97 -34.37 1.40
CA HIS A 642 1.71 -35.12 1.51
C HIS A 642 0.78 -34.82 0.33
N PRO A 643 0.12 -35.82 -0.28
CA PRO A 643 -0.77 -35.63 -1.42
C PRO A 643 -1.91 -34.61 -1.18
N VAL A 644 -2.40 -34.51 0.06
CA VAL A 644 -3.46 -33.56 0.44
C VAL A 644 -3.08 -32.10 0.14
N VAL A 645 -1.79 -31.76 0.17
CA VAL A 645 -1.31 -30.38 -0.04
C VAL A 645 -1.54 -29.96 -1.48
N GLU A 646 -1.24 -30.84 -2.44
CA GLU A 646 -1.50 -30.62 -3.87
C GLU A 646 -3.00 -30.43 -4.12
N LYS A 647 -3.84 -31.29 -3.53
CA LYS A 647 -5.30 -31.18 -3.65
C LYS A 647 -5.86 -29.88 -3.06
N ILE A 648 -5.33 -29.43 -1.92
CA ILE A 648 -5.72 -28.15 -1.31
C ILE A 648 -5.33 -26.96 -2.22
N LEU A 649 -4.14 -27.02 -2.85
CA LEU A 649 -3.70 -26.01 -3.81
C LEU A 649 -4.61 -25.97 -5.03
N GLU A 650 -4.94 -27.13 -5.61
CA GLU A 650 -5.90 -27.27 -6.73
C GLU A 650 -7.26 -26.68 -6.37
N HIS A 651 -7.82 -27.06 -5.21
CA HIS A 651 -9.12 -26.56 -4.74
C HIS A 651 -9.12 -25.04 -4.56
N ARG A 652 -8.08 -24.47 -3.95
CA ARG A 652 -7.98 -23.01 -3.76
C ARG A 652 -7.82 -22.26 -5.08
N GLY A 653 -7.08 -22.84 -6.03
CA GLY A 653 -6.96 -22.33 -7.40
C GLY A 653 -8.33 -22.26 -8.08
N LEU A 654 -9.07 -23.38 -8.11
CA LEU A 654 -10.42 -23.45 -8.69
C LEU A 654 -11.41 -22.51 -7.99
N LYS A 655 -11.41 -22.46 -6.65
CA LYS A 655 -12.30 -21.58 -5.90
C LYS A 655 -12.06 -20.10 -6.24
N LYS A 656 -10.80 -19.69 -6.37
CA LYS A 656 -10.45 -18.33 -6.80
C LYS A 656 -10.90 -18.08 -8.23
N LEU A 657 -10.68 -19.03 -9.12
CA LEU A 657 -11.11 -18.97 -10.52
C LEU A 657 -12.62 -18.76 -10.65
N LEU A 658 -13.40 -19.58 -9.94
CA LEU A 658 -14.86 -19.51 -9.87
C LEU A 658 -15.33 -18.15 -9.32
N GLY A 659 -14.95 -17.85 -8.07
CA GLY A 659 -15.48 -16.69 -7.37
C GLY A 659 -14.99 -15.33 -7.89
N THR A 660 -13.78 -15.26 -8.44
CA THR A 660 -13.20 -13.98 -8.92
C THR A 660 -13.54 -13.70 -10.38
N TYR A 661 -13.71 -14.74 -11.21
CA TYR A 661 -13.88 -14.56 -12.65
C TYR A 661 -15.17 -15.18 -13.16
N ILE A 662 -15.35 -16.49 -13.02
CA ILE A 662 -16.42 -17.20 -13.73
C ILE A 662 -17.81 -16.75 -13.26
N ASP A 663 -18.02 -16.64 -11.95
CA ASP A 663 -19.31 -16.26 -11.38
C ASP A 663 -19.47 -14.73 -11.29
N ALA A 664 -18.37 -13.99 -11.20
CA ALA A 664 -18.39 -12.54 -11.03
C ALA A 664 -18.51 -11.77 -12.34
N LEU A 665 -17.81 -12.19 -13.40
CA LEU A 665 -17.78 -11.46 -14.68
C LEU A 665 -19.17 -11.29 -15.33
N PRO A 666 -20.07 -12.31 -15.34
CA PRO A 666 -21.42 -12.14 -15.87
C PRO A 666 -22.23 -11.06 -15.14
N LEU A 667 -22.00 -10.85 -13.84
CA LEU A 667 -22.69 -9.85 -13.02
C LEU A 667 -22.21 -8.41 -13.32
N LEU A 668 -21.05 -8.28 -13.97
CA LEU A 668 -20.45 -7.00 -14.36
C LEU A 668 -20.80 -6.59 -15.80
N ILE A 669 -21.64 -7.35 -16.48
CA ILE A 669 -22.12 -6.99 -17.82
C ILE A 669 -23.03 -5.77 -17.69
N ASN A 670 -22.65 -4.69 -18.38
CA ASN A 670 -23.43 -3.48 -18.42
C ASN A 670 -24.75 -3.73 -19.18
N PRO A 671 -25.93 -3.48 -18.58
CA PRO A 671 -27.21 -3.77 -19.23
C PRO A 671 -27.48 -2.94 -20.50
N ARG A 672 -26.85 -1.77 -20.64
CA ARG A 672 -27.08 -0.87 -21.80
C ARG A 672 -26.32 -1.33 -23.04
N THR A 673 -25.14 -1.92 -22.86
CA THR A 673 -24.24 -2.31 -23.96
C THR A 673 -24.17 -3.82 -24.16
N GLY A 674 -24.51 -4.61 -23.14
CA GLY A 674 -24.32 -6.06 -23.12
C GLY A 674 -22.85 -6.49 -22.99
N ARG A 675 -21.96 -5.59 -22.51
CA ARG A 675 -20.50 -5.81 -22.47
C ARG A 675 -19.94 -5.53 -21.09
N VAL A 676 -18.75 -6.08 -20.82
CA VAL A 676 -17.97 -5.72 -19.64
C VAL A 676 -17.06 -4.53 -19.98
N HIS A 677 -17.10 -3.51 -19.14
CA HIS A 677 -16.32 -2.28 -19.29
C HIS A 677 -15.36 -2.17 -18.11
N THR A 678 -14.10 -2.53 -18.33
CA THR A 678 -13.05 -2.34 -17.32
C THR A 678 -12.58 -0.88 -17.31
N SER A 679 -12.17 -0.38 -16.15
CA SER A 679 -11.56 0.94 -15.98
C SER A 679 -10.04 0.82 -15.99
N PHE A 680 -9.38 1.48 -16.95
CA PHE A 680 -7.92 1.56 -17.06
C PHE A 680 -7.37 2.82 -16.37
N ASN A 681 -6.41 2.65 -15.47
CA ASN A 681 -5.85 3.76 -14.70
C ASN A 681 -4.38 4.02 -15.10
N GLN A 682 -4.09 5.26 -15.52
CA GLN A 682 -2.74 5.71 -15.90
C GLN A 682 -1.83 6.02 -14.70
N THR A 683 -2.41 6.46 -13.58
CA THR A 683 -1.68 7.14 -12.49
C THR A 683 -1.53 6.30 -11.22
N VAL A 684 -1.73 4.98 -11.31
CA VAL A 684 -1.69 4.09 -10.14
C VAL A 684 -0.33 3.43 -9.94
N THR A 685 0.30 2.95 -11.01
CA THR A 685 1.58 2.24 -10.88
C THR A 685 2.74 3.22 -10.96
N ALA A 686 3.70 3.16 -10.04
CA ALA A 686 4.88 4.03 -10.11
C ALA A 686 5.77 3.74 -11.33
N THR A 687 5.61 2.59 -11.97
CA THR A 687 6.37 2.17 -13.16
C THR A 687 5.82 2.73 -14.47
N GLY A 688 4.63 3.34 -14.51
CA GLY A 688 4.03 3.79 -15.77
C GLY A 688 3.12 2.76 -16.45
N ARG A 689 3.08 1.50 -16.00
CA ARG A 689 2.14 0.48 -16.51
C ARG A 689 0.69 0.90 -16.23
N LEU A 690 -0.19 0.64 -17.18
CA LEU A 690 -1.63 0.72 -16.92
C LEU A 690 -2.01 -0.29 -15.83
N SER A 691 -3.03 0.03 -15.04
CA SER A 691 -3.72 -0.92 -14.18
C SER A 691 -5.18 -1.00 -14.58
N SER A 692 -5.87 -2.07 -14.18
CA SER A 692 -7.28 -2.32 -14.53
C SER A 692 -8.10 -2.57 -13.27
N SER A 693 -9.30 -2.02 -13.21
CA SER A 693 -10.27 -2.18 -12.12
C SER A 693 -11.68 -2.37 -12.66
N ASN A 694 -12.55 -2.99 -11.87
CA ASN A 694 -13.98 -3.17 -12.16
C ASN A 694 -14.31 -3.76 -13.55
N PRO A 695 -13.87 -4.99 -13.88
CA PRO A 695 -12.99 -5.90 -13.14
C PRO A 695 -11.51 -5.70 -13.47
N ASN A 696 -10.61 -6.27 -12.66
CA ASN A 696 -9.18 -6.29 -13.00
C ASN A 696 -8.85 -7.43 -13.97
N LEU A 697 -8.77 -7.07 -15.25
CA LEU A 697 -8.49 -8.01 -16.33
C LEU A 697 -6.99 -8.34 -16.47
N GLN A 698 -6.08 -7.58 -15.82
CA GLN A 698 -4.66 -7.91 -15.80
C GLN A 698 -4.31 -9.12 -14.94
N ASN A 699 -5.19 -9.50 -14.01
CA ASN A 699 -4.95 -10.63 -13.12
C ASN A 699 -5.42 -11.98 -13.69
N ILE A 700 -6.03 -12.01 -14.89
CA ILE A 700 -6.51 -13.25 -15.50
C ILE A 700 -5.33 -14.22 -15.69
N PRO A 701 -5.38 -15.44 -15.14
CA PRO A 701 -4.25 -16.36 -15.22
C PRO A 701 -3.91 -16.76 -16.66
N ILE A 702 -2.61 -16.71 -17.01
CA ILE A 702 -2.10 -16.94 -18.39
C ILE A 702 -1.65 -18.38 -18.62
N ARG A 703 -1.05 -19.01 -17.60
CA ARG A 703 -0.27 -20.25 -17.75
C ARG A 703 -1.00 -21.52 -17.29
N ASP A 704 -2.02 -21.36 -16.46
CA ASP A 704 -2.80 -22.47 -15.93
C ASP A 704 -3.82 -22.91 -16.99
N GLU A 705 -3.95 -24.22 -17.22
CA GLU A 705 -4.94 -24.79 -18.16
C GLU A 705 -6.37 -24.34 -17.79
N ASN A 706 -6.68 -24.28 -16.50
CA ASN A 706 -7.99 -23.78 -16.04
C ASN A 706 -8.12 -22.25 -16.23
N GLY A 707 -7.00 -21.52 -16.14
CA GLY A 707 -6.94 -20.09 -16.41
C GLY A 707 -7.18 -19.74 -17.87
N LYS A 708 -6.64 -20.56 -18.78
CA LYS A 708 -6.84 -20.46 -20.23
C LYS A 708 -8.32 -20.58 -20.61
N GLU A 709 -9.07 -21.46 -19.95
CA GLU A 709 -10.52 -21.62 -20.19
C GLU A 709 -11.31 -20.33 -19.94
N ILE A 710 -10.90 -19.46 -19.01
CA ILE A 710 -11.56 -18.15 -18.84
C ILE A 710 -11.43 -17.29 -20.10
N ARG A 711 -10.25 -17.28 -20.74
CA ARG A 711 -10.01 -16.45 -21.94
C ARG A 711 -10.91 -16.86 -23.09
N LYS A 712 -11.32 -18.12 -23.15
CA LYS A 712 -12.27 -18.62 -24.16
C LYS A 712 -13.63 -17.91 -24.09
N ALA A 713 -14.03 -17.42 -22.92
CA ALA A 713 -15.27 -16.68 -22.75
C ALA A 713 -15.23 -15.27 -23.35
N PHE A 714 -14.05 -14.70 -23.59
CA PHE A 714 -13.91 -13.37 -24.17
C PHE A 714 -14.00 -13.49 -25.69
N ILE A 715 -15.06 -12.93 -26.27
CA ILE A 715 -15.39 -13.06 -27.69
C ILE A 715 -15.45 -11.69 -28.38
N PRO A 716 -15.22 -11.63 -29.71
CA PRO A 716 -15.33 -10.39 -30.47
C PRO A 716 -16.80 -10.06 -30.75
N ASP A 717 -17.03 -8.95 -31.44
CA ASP A 717 -18.36 -8.52 -31.89
C ASP A 717 -18.92 -9.49 -32.94
N GLU A 718 -20.23 -9.50 -33.13
CA GLU A 718 -20.85 -10.29 -34.19
C GLU A 718 -20.31 -9.88 -35.57
N GLY A 719 -19.89 -10.85 -36.38
CA GLY A 719 -19.25 -10.61 -37.67
C GLY A 719 -17.77 -10.20 -37.60
N CYS A 720 -17.18 -10.19 -36.39
CA CYS A 720 -15.76 -9.91 -36.17
C CYS A 720 -14.97 -11.17 -35.77
N LEU A 721 -13.64 -11.05 -35.86
CA LEU A 721 -12.67 -11.99 -35.29
C LEU A 721 -11.93 -11.34 -34.13
N PHE A 722 -11.47 -12.18 -33.20
CA PHE A 722 -10.60 -11.75 -32.13
C PHE A 722 -9.16 -11.73 -32.64
N PHE A 723 -8.49 -10.60 -32.48
CA PHE A 723 -7.09 -10.42 -32.85
C PHE A 723 -6.29 -10.05 -31.62
N SER A 724 -5.19 -10.76 -31.41
CA SER A 724 -4.24 -10.47 -30.33
C SER A 724 -2.86 -10.20 -30.93
N ALA A 725 -2.18 -9.19 -30.39
CA ALA A 725 -0.79 -8.88 -30.70
C ALA A 725 -0.02 -8.65 -29.38
N ASP A 726 1.04 -9.41 -29.15
CA ASP A 726 1.87 -9.39 -27.94
C ASP A 726 3.33 -9.08 -28.27
N TYR A 727 3.98 -8.24 -27.47
CA TYR A 727 5.39 -7.97 -27.68
C TYR A 727 6.29 -9.15 -27.26
N SER A 728 7.03 -9.69 -28.21
CA SER A 728 7.94 -10.82 -27.98
C SER A 728 9.14 -10.43 -27.12
N GLN A 729 9.08 -10.76 -25.82
CA GLN A 729 10.16 -10.56 -24.85
C GLN A 729 10.66 -9.10 -24.77
N ILE A 730 9.74 -8.12 -24.78
CA ILE A 730 10.07 -6.69 -24.80
C ILE A 730 11.09 -6.28 -23.72
N GLU A 731 10.94 -6.77 -22.50
CA GLU A 731 11.83 -6.38 -21.40
C GLU A 731 13.26 -6.88 -21.59
N LEU A 732 13.47 -8.04 -22.22
CA LEU A 732 14.81 -8.52 -22.55
C LEU A 732 15.44 -7.73 -23.70
N ARG A 733 14.62 -7.28 -24.66
CA ARG A 733 15.09 -6.40 -25.75
C ARG A 733 15.47 -5.02 -25.20
N ILE A 734 14.70 -4.49 -24.25
CA ILE A 734 15.01 -3.25 -23.54
C ILE A 734 16.28 -3.42 -22.71
N MET A 735 16.45 -4.53 -21.99
CA MET A 735 17.70 -4.81 -21.28
C MET A 735 18.90 -4.79 -22.24
N ALA A 736 18.81 -5.48 -23.39
CA ALA A 736 19.86 -5.47 -24.40
C ALA A 736 20.17 -4.06 -24.92
N HIS A 737 19.14 -3.22 -25.07
CA HIS A 737 19.27 -1.83 -25.50
C HIS A 737 19.93 -0.95 -24.43
N LEU A 738 19.46 -1.00 -23.19
CA LEU A 738 19.96 -0.19 -22.07
C LEU A 738 21.37 -0.61 -21.64
N SER A 739 21.68 -1.90 -21.74
CA SER A 739 22.99 -2.44 -21.37
C SER A 739 24.02 -2.38 -22.48
N GLU A 740 23.59 -2.12 -23.72
CA GLU A 740 24.39 -2.17 -24.95
C GLU A 740 25.27 -3.44 -25.04
N ASP A 741 24.76 -4.56 -24.50
CA ASP A 741 25.55 -5.79 -24.41
C ASP A 741 25.60 -6.48 -25.79
N LYS A 742 26.80 -6.51 -26.39
CA LYS A 742 27.00 -7.05 -27.74
C LYS A 742 26.52 -8.50 -27.87
N ASN A 743 26.80 -9.34 -26.87
CA ASN A 743 26.43 -10.75 -26.92
C ASN A 743 24.92 -10.95 -26.85
N MET A 744 24.21 -10.11 -26.10
CA MET A 744 22.75 -10.12 -26.03
C MET A 744 22.11 -9.54 -27.30
N ILE A 745 22.65 -8.43 -27.82
CA ILE A 745 22.20 -7.80 -29.07
C ILE A 745 22.37 -8.78 -30.24
N ASP A 746 23.54 -9.39 -30.39
CA ASP A 746 23.84 -10.34 -31.46
C ASP A 746 22.91 -11.57 -31.42
N ALA A 747 22.56 -12.03 -30.22
CA ALA A 747 21.62 -13.14 -30.05
C ALA A 747 20.22 -12.80 -30.59
N PHE A 748 19.73 -11.60 -30.34
CA PHE A 748 18.45 -11.14 -30.89
C PHE A 748 18.53 -10.85 -32.40
N LEU A 749 19.60 -10.21 -32.88
CA LEU A 749 19.79 -9.93 -34.32
C LEU A 749 19.92 -11.21 -35.16
N SER A 750 20.43 -12.28 -34.56
CA SER A 750 20.52 -13.61 -35.19
C SER A 750 19.21 -14.40 -35.12
N ASN A 751 18.12 -13.84 -34.58
CA ASN A 751 16.84 -14.53 -34.34
C ASN A 751 16.98 -15.84 -33.53
N HIS A 752 18.02 -15.95 -32.69
CA HIS A 752 18.15 -17.08 -31.79
C HIS A 752 17.17 -16.94 -30.62
N ASP A 753 16.67 -18.06 -30.12
CA ASP A 753 15.96 -18.08 -28.85
C ASP A 753 16.92 -17.66 -27.74
N ILE A 754 16.67 -16.49 -27.14
CA ILE A 754 17.56 -15.91 -26.14
C ILE A 754 17.76 -16.84 -24.94
N HIS A 755 16.73 -17.59 -24.52
CA HIS A 755 16.83 -18.51 -23.38
C HIS A 755 17.66 -19.74 -23.74
N ALA A 756 17.49 -20.28 -24.94
CA ALA A 756 18.32 -21.38 -25.42
C ALA A 756 19.77 -20.93 -25.63
N ALA A 757 19.99 -19.73 -26.18
CA ALA A 757 21.30 -19.14 -26.35
C ALA A 757 22.01 -18.91 -25.01
N THR A 758 21.29 -18.41 -24.00
CA THR A 758 21.82 -18.27 -22.64
C THR A 758 22.14 -19.64 -22.05
N ALA A 759 21.25 -20.63 -22.18
CA ALA A 759 21.51 -21.99 -21.69
C ALA A 759 22.75 -22.61 -22.33
N ALA A 760 22.90 -22.51 -23.66
CA ALA A 760 24.05 -23.03 -24.39
C ALA A 760 25.37 -22.46 -23.86
N LYS A 761 25.40 -21.14 -23.62
CA LYS A 761 26.60 -20.46 -23.09
C LYS A 761 26.88 -20.81 -21.63
N ILE A 762 25.86 -20.85 -20.77
CA ILE A 762 25.99 -21.21 -19.36
C ILE A 762 26.47 -22.65 -19.18
N TYR A 763 25.82 -23.60 -19.86
CA TYR A 763 26.15 -25.03 -19.77
C TYR A 763 27.33 -25.45 -20.67
N LYS A 764 27.88 -24.51 -21.46
CA LYS A 764 28.99 -24.72 -22.41
C LYS A 764 28.72 -25.88 -23.39
N ILE A 765 27.52 -25.90 -23.94
CA ILE A 765 27.05 -26.86 -24.94
C ILE A 765 26.64 -26.14 -26.24
N ASP A 766 26.49 -26.88 -27.33
CA ASP A 766 25.96 -26.34 -28.58
C ASP A 766 24.47 -25.98 -28.42
N LEU A 767 24.00 -24.96 -29.13
CA LEU A 767 22.61 -24.50 -29.07
C LEU A 767 21.62 -25.62 -29.41
N LYS A 768 22.00 -26.52 -30.33
CA LYS A 768 21.19 -27.67 -30.74
C LYS A 768 21.06 -28.75 -29.66
N ASP A 769 21.98 -28.78 -28.70
CA ASP A 769 22.04 -29.78 -27.63
C ASP A 769 21.32 -29.28 -26.36
N VAL A 770 20.75 -28.06 -26.39
CA VAL A 770 19.99 -27.49 -25.28
C VAL A 770 18.65 -28.20 -25.14
N GLY A 771 18.53 -29.00 -24.08
CA GLY A 771 17.26 -29.63 -23.70
C GLY A 771 16.21 -28.65 -23.16
N SER A 772 14.96 -29.10 -23.11
CA SER A 772 13.82 -28.29 -22.63
C SER A 772 13.97 -27.86 -21.16
N ASP A 773 14.53 -28.70 -20.29
CA ASP A 773 14.77 -28.36 -18.88
C ASP A 773 15.85 -27.27 -18.73
N MET A 774 16.95 -27.37 -19.48
CA MET A 774 18.01 -26.36 -19.51
C MET A 774 17.47 -25.01 -19.98
N ARG A 775 16.67 -25.01 -21.04
CA ARG A 775 15.99 -23.80 -21.53
C ARG A 775 15.06 -23.21 -20.47
N ARG A 776 14.28 -24.04 -19.76
CA ARG A 776 13.38 -23.59 -18.68
C ARG A 776 14.16 -22.95 -17.54
N LYS A 777 15.25 -23.57 -17.09
CA LYS A 777 16.15 -23.05 -16.05
C LYS A 777 16.78 -21.72 -16.46
N ALA A 778 17.30 -21.63 -17.69
CA ALA A 778 17.86 -20.40 -18.23
C ALA A 778 16.80 -19.29 -18.38
N LYS A 779 15.56 -19.63 -18.76
CA LYS A 779 14.44 -18.67 -18.77
C LYS A 779 14.19 -18.10 -17.38
N THR A 780 14.10 -18.94 -16.35
CA THR A 780 13.93 -18.48 -14.96
C THR A 780 15.11 -17.61 -14.51
N ALA A 781 16.34 -17.98 -14.88
CA ALA A 781 17.54 -17.20 -14.59
C ALA A 781 17.54 -15.85 -15.30
N ASN A 782 17.26 -15.78 -16.61
CA ASN A 782 17.20 -14.52 -17.37
C ASN A 782 16.23 -13.55 -16.72
N PHE A 783 14.98 -13.95 -16.51
CA PHE A 783 13.99 -13.09 -15.86
C PHE A 783 14.37 -12.77 -14.41
N GLY A 784 14.93 -13.72 -13.65
CA GLY A 784 15.39 -13.45 -12.29
C GLY A 784 16.49 -12.38 -12.25
N ILE A 785 17.54 -12.56 -13.05
CA ILE A 785 18.74 -11.73 -13.03
C ILE A 785 18.46 -10.31 -13.51
N ILE A 786 17.68 -10.14 -14.60
CA ILE A 786 17.29 -8.79 -15.05
C ILE A 786 16.49 -8.04 -13.99
N TYR A 787 15.81 -8.75 -13.08
CA TYR A 787 15.07 -8.13 -11.98
C TYR A 787 15.86 -7.96 -10.68
N GLY A 788 17.18 -8.19 -10.72
CA GLY A 788 18.05 -8.10 -9.55
C GLY A 788 17.78 -9.18 -8.49
N ILE A 789 17.40 -10.40 -8.89
CA ILE A 789 17.23 -11.51 -7.95
C ILE A 789 18.53 -11.83 -7.21
N SER A 790 18.44 -12.15 -5.92
CA SER A 790 19.60 -12.62 -5.16
C SER A 790 19.90 -14.09 -5.46
N VAL A 791 21.13 -14.52 -5.13
CA VAL A 791 21.53 -15.94 -5.18
C VAL A 791 20.55 -16.83 -4.40
N PHE A 792 20.09 -16.36 -3.22
CA PHE A 792 19.12 -17.08 -2.40
C PHE A 792 17.77 -17.21 -3.13
N GLY A 793 17.25 -16.11 -3.69
CA GLY A 793 15.97 -16.12 -4.39
C GLY A 793 16.00 -16.95 -5.67
N LEU A 794 17.13 -16.98 -6.38
CA LEU A 794 17.28 -17.81 -7.57
C LEU A 794 17.33 -19.30 -7.23
N ALA A 795 18.09 -19.67 -6.19
CA ALA A 795 18.18 -21.05 -5.72
C ALA A 795 16.81 -21.62 -5.35
N GLU A 796 15.99 -20.83 -4.64
CA GLU A 796 14.64 -21.20 -4.25
C GLU A 796 13.71 -21.39 -5.46
N ARG A 797 13.68 -20.43 -6.40
CA ARG A 797 12.83 -20.53 -7.60
C ARG A 797 13.20 -21.67 -8.55
N MET A 798 14.48 -22.01 -8.61
CA MET A 798 14.99 -23.09 -9.46
C MET A 798 15.04 -24.44 -8.76
N ASN A 799 14.79 -24.47 -7.44
CA ASN A 799 14.97 -25.64 -6.59
C ASN A 799 16.36 -26.29 -6.75
N VAL A 800 17.40 -25.45 -6.72
CA VAL A 800 18.82 -25.85 -6.80
C VAL A 800 19.57 -25.40 -5.57
N ASP A 801 20.79 -25.91 -5.35
CA ASP A 801 21.61 -25.44 -4.24
C ASP A 801 22.14 -24.01 -4.50
N ARG A 802 22.58 -23.35 -3.42
CA ARG A 802 23.06 -21.96 -3.51
C ARG A 802 24.35 -21.81 -4.33
N LYS A 803 25.15 -22.87 -4.44
CA LYS A 803 26.40 -22.86 -5.20
C LYS A 803 26.09 -22.91 -6.70
N GLU A 804 25.20 -23.79 -7.13
CA GLU A 804 24.70 -23.86 -8.51
C GLU A 804 24.04 -22.54 -8.91
N ALA A 805 23.17 -21.97 -8.07
CA ALA A 805 22.54 -20.67 -8.35
C ALA A 805 23.56 -19.53 -8.50
N LYS A 806 24.62 -19.53 -7.69
CA LYS A 806 25.71 -18.55 -7.80
C LYS A 806 26.49 -18.75 -9.10
N GLU A 807 26.87 -19.98 -9.43
CA GLU A 807 27.57 -20.31 -10.68
C GLU A 807 26.77 -19.89 -11.92
N LEU A 808 25.44 -20.02 -11.89
CA LEU A 808 24.55 -19.55 -12.95
C LEU A 808 24.56 -18.03 -13.10
N ILE A 809 24.50 -17.28 -11.99
CA ILE A 809 24.55 -15.82 -12.00
C ILE A 809 25.92 -15.33 -12.50
N ASP A 810 27.00 -15.91 -11.97
CA ASP A 810 28.36 -15.54 -12.34
C ASP A 810 28.60 -15.85 -13.83
N GLY A 811 28.22 -17.04 -14.30
CA GLY A 811 28.32 -17.43 -15.72
C GLY A 811 27.44 -16.58 -16.65
N TYR A 812 26.28 -16.10 -16.17
CA TYR A 812 25.45 -15.15 -16.91
C TYR A 812 26.16 -13.81 -17.08
N PHE A 813 26.77 -13.25 -16.04
CA PHE A 813 27.50 -11.98 -16.15
C PHE A 813 28.83 -12.09 -16.89
N GLU A 814 29.49 -13.25 -16.87
CA GLU A 814 30.62 -13.54 -17.76
C GLU A 814 30.18 -13.54 -19.23
N THR A 815 28.98 -14.06 -19.50
CA THR A 815 28.40 -14.12 -20.84
C THR A 815 27.90 -12.76 -21.32
N TYR A 816 27.29 -11.98 -20.44
CA TYR A 816 26.66 -10.68 -20.72
C TYR A 816 27.24 -9.58 -19.81
N PRO A 817 28.52 -9.19 -20.00
CA PRO A 817 29.19 -8.23 -19.12
C PRO A 817 28.57 -6.83 -19.13
N GLY A 818 27.95 -6.42 -20.25
CA GLY A 818 27.25 -5.14 -20.35
C GLY A 818 26.04 -5.05 -19.44
N VAL A 819 25.34 -6.18 -19.20
CA VAL A 819 24.19 -6.24 -18.28
C VAL A 819 24.62 -5.92 -16.85
N LYS A 820 25.73 -6.52 -16.39
CA LYS A 820 26.27 -6.23 -15.05
C LYS A 820 26.66 -4.75 -14.92
N ALA A 821 27.37 -4.22 -15.92
CA ALA A 821 27.79 -2.82 -15.92
C ALA A 821 26.60 -1.86 -15.88
N TYR A 822 25.51 -2.18 -16.59
CA TYR A 822 24.26 -1.44 -16.54
C TYR A 822 23.60 -1.48 -15.16
N MET A 823 23.48 -2.66 -14.54
CA MET A 823 22.88 -2.80 -13.22
C MET A 823 23.63 -1.98 -12.16
N ASP A 824 24.97 -2.09 -12.15
CA ASP A 824 25.85 -1.34 -11.25
C ASP A 824 25.69 0.17 -11.48
N LYS A 825 25.66 0.62 -12.74
CA LYS A 825 25.45 2.02 -13.11
C LYS A 825 24.07 2.54 -12.71
N SER A 826 23.02 1.74 -12.88
CA SER A 826 21.65 2.14 -12.52
C SER A 826 21.52 2.39 -11.01
N ILE A 827 22.12 1.50 -10.19
CA ILE A 827 22.20 1.68 -8.74
C ILE A 827 22.99 2.93 -8.38
N GLN A 828 24.14 3.17 -9.01
CA GLN A 828 24.95 4.35 -8.76
C GLN A 828 24.18 5.64 -9.08
N VAL A 829 23.51 5.71 -10.24
CA VAL A 829 22.69 6.87 -10.63
C VAL A 829 21.57 7.09 -9.61
N ALA A 830 20.91 6.02 -9.16
CA ALA A 830 19.87 6.10 -8.14
C ALA A 830 20.42 6.66 -6.81
N GLN A 831 21.60 6.21 -6.38
CA GLN A 831 22.25 6.69 -5.15
C GLN A 831 22.64 8.17 -5.24
N GLU A 832 23.14 8.62 -6.39
CA GLU A 832 23.58 10.00 -6.64
C GLU A 832 22.40 10.97 -6.80
N LYS A 833 21.37 10.60 -7.57
CA LYS A 833 20.25 11.48 -7.93
C LYS A 833 19.01 11.31 -7.05
N GLY A 834 18.87 10.18 -6.36
CA GLY A 834 17.65 9.79 -5.65
C GLY A 834 16.54 9.21 -6.53
N TYR A 835 16.77 9.05 -7.84
CA TYR A 835 15.80 8.49 -8.79
C TYR A 835 16.50 7.82 -10.00
N VAL A 836 15.74 7.02 -10.74
CA VAL A 836 16.12 6.46 -12.05
C VAL A 836 15.11 6.85 -13.12
N GLU A 837 15.50 6.76 -14.39
CA GLU A 837 14.69 7.19 -15.53
C GLU A 837 14.50 6.06 -16.57
N THR A 838 13.35 6.06 -17.24
CA THR A 838 13.09 5.24 -18.43
C THR A 838 13.72 5.85 -19.69
N ILE A 839 13.65 5.14 -20.82
CA ILE A 839 14.04 5.65 -22.16
C ILE A 839 13.32 6.97 -22.51
N PHE A 840 12.09 7.14 -22.02
CA PHE A 840 11.27 8.33 -22.25
C PHE A 840 11.31 9.33 -21.08
N HIS A 841 12.34 9.25 -20.24
CA HIS A 841 12.58 10.15 -19.11
C HIS A 841 11.52 10.13 -18.01
N ARG A 842 10.75 9.04 -17.90
CA ARG A 842 9.88 8.84 -16.72
C ARG A 842 10.74 8.58 -15.49
N LYS A 843 10.58 9.40 -14.46
CA LYS A 843 11.31 9.27 -13.21
C LYS A 843 10.66 8.25 -12.28
N ARG A 844 11.48 7.52 -11.54
CA ARG A 844 11.09 6.68 -10.39
C ARG A 844 11.92 7.11 -9.20
N PHE A 845 11.29 7.72 -8.20
CA PHE A 845 11.97 8.20 -7.00
C PHE A 845 12.20 7.06 -6.00
N LEU A 846 13.39 7.03 -5.42
CA LEU A 846 13.88 5.95 -4.56
C LEU A 846 14.47 6.57 -3.28
N PRO A 847 13.64 7.10 -2.36
CA PRO A 847 14.12 7.79 -1.16
C PRO A 847 15.00 6.89 -0.26
N ASP A 848 14.74 5.59 -0.31
CA ASP A 848 15.42 4.56 0.50
C ASP A 848 16.72 4.02 -0.12
N ILE A 849 17.16 4.53 -1.28
CA ILE A 849 18.34 4.03 -2.00
C ILE A 849 19.65 4.19 -1.21
N ASN A 850 19.71 5.17 -0.30
CA ASN A 850 20.85 5.44 0.58
C ASN A 850 20.61 4.97 2.02
N SER A 851 19.59 4.13 2.26
CA SER A 851 19.28 3.62 3.59
C SER A 851 20.44 2.82 4.17
N ARG A 852 20.76 3.04 5.45
CA ARG A 852 21.77 2.24 6.16
C ARG A 852 21.32 0.79 6.35
N ASN A 853 20.01 0.53 6.38
CA ASN A 853 19.45 -0.80 6.50
C ASN A 853 19.60 -1.57 5.17
N ALA A 854 20.32 -2.69 5.20
CA ALA A 854 20.65 -3.47 4.00
C ALA A 854 19.41 -4.07 3.31
N VAL A 855 18.35 -4.42 4.05
CA VAL A 855 17.13 -4.98 3.46
C VAL A 855 16.33 -3.91 2.72
N VAL A 856 16.18 -2.73 3.34
CA VAL A 856 15.49 -1.58 2.76
C VAL A 856 16.24 -1.08 1.52
N ARG A 857 17.57 -0.91 1.65
CA ARG A 857 18.44 -0.54 0.53
C ARG A 857 18.40 -1.55 -0.60
N GLY A 858 18.53 -2.85 -0.30
CA GLY A 858 18.48 -3.91 -1.31
C GLY A 858 17.12 -4.04 -2.02
N TYR A 859 16.03 -3.54 -1.44
CA TYR A 859 14.75 -3.40 -2.13
C TYR A 859 14.77 -2.19 -3.09
N ALA A 860 15.27 -1.04 -2.65
CA ALA A 860 15.42 0.14 -3.49
C ALA A 860 16.39 -0.09 -4.68
N GLU A 861 17.51 -0.78 -4.47
CA GLU A 861 18.48 -1.16 -5.52
C GLU A 861 17.84 -2.03 -6.60
N ARG A 862 17.00 -3.01 -6.21
CA ARG A 862 16.24 -3.82 -7.19
C ARG A 862 15.27 -2.97 -8.00
N ASN A 863 14.58 -2.03 -7.35
CA ASN A 863 13.68 -1.12 -8.07
C ASN A 863 14.46 -0.17 -9.00
N ALA A 864 15.67 0.24 -8.65
CA ALA A 864 16.55 1.04 -9.50
C ALA A 864 16.91 0.32 -10.81
N ILE A 865 17.04 -1.01 -10.77
CA ILE A 865 17.28 -1.83 -11.97
C ILE A 865 15.98 -2.06 -12.75
N ASN A 866 14.89 -2.35 -12.05
CA ASN A 866 13.66 -2.85 -12.68
C ASN A 866 12.83 -1.73 -13.31
N ALA A 867 12.75 -0.57 -12.67
CA ALA A 867 11.86 0.51 -13.10
C ALA A 867 12.21 1.06 -14.50
N PRO A 868 13.49 1.28 -14.87
CA PRO A 868 13.83 1.70 -16.22
C PRO A 868 13.40 0.69 -17.29
N ILE A 869 13.49 -0.61 -17.00
CA ILE A 869 13.12 -1.68 -17.95
C ILE A 869 11.60 -1.74 -18.11
N GLN A 870 10.88 -1.92 -16.99
CA GLN A 870 9.43 -2.09 -16.99
C GLN A 870 8.71 -0.81 -17.44
N GLY A 871 9.20 0.35 -17.00
CA GLY A 871 8.62 1.62 -17.39
C GLY A 871 8.85 1.94 -18.85
N SER A 872 10.03 1.63 -19.40
CA SER A 872 10.24 1.77 -20.85
C SER A 872 9.32 0.84 -21.65
N ALA A 873 9.07 -0.38 -21.18
CA ALA A 873 8.12 -1.28 -21.84
C ALA A 873 6.70 -0.68 -21.84
N ALA A 874 6.28 -0.14 -20.69
CA ALA A 874 4.99 0.53 -20.56
C ALA A 874 4.87 1.74 -21.50
N ASP A 875 5.90 2.60 -21.53
CA ASP A 875 5.94 3.78 -22.40
C ASP A 875 5.84 3.40 -23.89
N ILE A 876 6.57 2.35 -24.32
CA ILE A 876 6.52 1.82 -25.70
C ILE A 876 5.11 1.34 -26.06
N ILE A 877 4.46 0.58 -25.16
CA ILE A 877 3.09 0.10 -25.37
C ILE A 877 2.12 1.29 -25.50
N LYS A 878 2.23 2.30 -24.64
CA LYS A 878 1.39 3.51 -24.70
C LYS A 878 1.55 4.26 -26.03
N VAL A 879 2.79 4.41 -26.51
CA VAL A 879 3.07 5.02 -27.82
C VAL A 879 2.44 4.21 -28.95
N ALA A 880 2.57 2.88 -28.93
CA ALA A 880 1.94 2.01 -29.92
C ALA A 880 0.41 2.16 -29.92
N MET A 881 -0.21 2.14 -28.74
CA MET A 881 -1.66 2.32 -28.59
C MET A 881 -2.14 3.64 -29.18
N ALA A 882 -1.46 4.75 -28.89
CA ALA A 882 -1.80 6.06 -29.42
C ALA A 882 -1.67 6.13 -30.95
N ARG A 883 -0.59 5.56 -31.52
CA ARG A 883 -0.38 5.55 -32.98
C ARG A 883 -1.38 4.65 -33.71
N ILE A 884 -1.65 3.46 -33.19
CA ILE A 884 -2.68 2.55 -33.73
C ILE A 884 -4.04 3.27 -33.76
N TYR A 885 -4.42 3.89 -32.64
CA TYR A 885 -5.68 4.63 -32.56
C TYR A 885 -5.74 5.78 -33.58
N GLN A 886 -4.69 6.60 -33.68
CA GLN A 886 -4.63 7.69 -34.65
C GLN A 886 -4.74 7.19 -36.10
N ARG A 887 -4.06 6.09 -36.42
CA ARG A 887 -4.08 5.49 -37.77
C ARG A 887 -5.44 4.85 -38.09
N PHE A 888 -6.09 4.22 -37.12
CA PHE A 888 -7.46 3.72 -37.28
C PHE A 888 -8.43 4.85 -37.59
N GLN A 889 -8.32 5.99 -36.89
CA GLN A 889 -9.15 7.16 -37.16
C GLN A 889 -8.86 7.77 -38.55
N ALA A 890 -7.58 7.90 -38.92
CA ALA A 890 -7.19 8.50 -40.20
C ALA A 890 -7.61 7.64 -41.41
N GLU A 891 -7.58 6.31 -41.27
CA GLU A 891 -7.91 5.37 -42.34
C GLU A 891 -9.39 4.90 -42.29
N GLY A 892 -10.15 5.32 -41.28
CA GLY A 892 -11.56 4.94 -41.14
C GLY A 892 -11.80 3.47 -40.78
N ILE A 893 -10.82 2.83 -40.15
CA ILE A 893 -10.87 1.43 -39.70
C ILE A 893 -11.97 1.28 -38.63
N GLN A 894 -12.84 0.28 -38.80
CA GLN A 894 -13.95 0.01 -37.88
C GLN A 894 -13.56 -0.93 -36.74
N ALA A 895 -12.44 -1.63 -36.84
CA ALA A 895 -11.89 -2.45 -35.77
C ALA A 895 -11.73 -1.69 -34.45
N LYS A 896 -12.02 -2.39 -33.35
CA LYS A 896 -12.03 -1.83 -32.00
C LYS A 896 -10.90 -2.42 -31.18
N MET A 897 -10.06 -1.57 -30.59
CA MET A 897 -9.20 -2.00 -29.50
C MET A 897 -10.07 -2.20 -28.26
N ILE A 898 -10.01 -3.40 -27.66
CA ILE A 898 -10.94 -3.81 -26.60
C ILE A 898 -10.25 -4.05 -25.26
N LEU A 899 -8.98 -4.50 -25.24
CA LEU A 899 -8.23 -4.76 -24.01
C LEU A 899 -6.73 -4.48 -24.19
N GLN A 900 -6.11 -4.07 -23.09
CA GLN A 900 -4.67 -4.03 -22.90
C GLN A 900 -4.34 -4.89 -21.68
N VAL A 901 -3.55 -5.96 -21.84
CA VAL A 901 -3.21 -6.89 -20.76
C VAL A 901 -1.73 -7.18 -20.81
N HIS A 902 -0.98 -6.81 -19.77
CA HIS A 902 0.48 -6.92 -19.74
C HIS A 902 1.15 -6.21 -20.92
N ASP A 903 1.66 -6.98 -21.89
CA ASP A 903 2.35 -6.49 -23.08
C ASP A 903 1.56 -6.81 -24.37
N GLU A 904 0.30 -7.24 -24.21
CA GLU A 904 -0.66 -7.70 -25.23
C GLU A 904 -1.74 -6.63 -25.50
N LEU A 905 -2.03 -6.40 -26.78
CA LEU A 905 -3.13 -5.59 -27.28
C LEU A 905 -4.16 -6.47 -27.99
N ASN A 906 -5.43 -6.33 -27.61
CA ASN A 906 -6.51 -7.16 -28.12
C ASN A 906 -7.55 -6.33 -28.86
N PHE A 907 -8.09 -6.89 -29.94
CA PHE A 907 -8.98 -6.22 -30.86
C PHE A 907 -10.18 -7.09 -31.26
N SER A 908 -11.31 -6.43 -31.50
CA SER A 908 -12.49 -6.96 -32.18
C SER A 908 -12.48 -6.41 -33.61
N VAL A 909 -12.25 -7.28 -34.60
CA VAL A 909 -11.91 -6.86 -35.96
C VAL A 909 -12.92 -7.41 -36.98
N PRO A 910 -13.59 -6.55 -37.77
CA PRO A 910 -14.42 -7.00 -38.89
C PRO A 910 -13.63 -7.89 -39.85
N VAL A 911 -14.21 -9.01 -40.30
CA VAL A 911 -13.52 -10.00 -41.14
C VAL A 911 -12.89 -9.38 -42.40
N ASN A 912 -13.53 -8.36 -42.98
CA ASN A 912 -13.06 -7.65 -44.16
C ASN A 912 -11.89 -6.69 -43.91
N GLU A 913 -11.58 -6.35 -42.66
CA GLU A 913 -10.47 -5.46 -42.28
C GLU A 913 -9.24 -6.23 -41.76
N LYS A 914 -9.33 -7.56 -41.69
CA LYS A 914 -8.34 -8.46 -41.09
C LYS A 914 -6.89 -8.12 -41.47
N GLU A 915 -6.58 -8.15 -42.76
CA GLU A 915 -5.22 -7.93 -43.28
C GLU A 915 -4.70 -6.53 -42.98
N ARG A 916 -5.57 -5.52 -43.13
CA ARG A 916 -5.18 -4.12 -42.92
C ARG A 916 -4.92 -3.82 -41.45
N VAL A 917 -5.74 -4.38 -40.55
CA VAL A 917 -5.56 -4.22 -39.11
C VAL A 917 -4.28 -4.90 -38.64
N GLU A 918 -3.99 -6.11 -39.11
CA GLU A 918 -2.74 -6.80 -38.80
C GLU A 918 -1.52 -5.97 -39.21
N GLU A 919 -1.51 -5.46 -40.45
CA GLU A 919 -0.43 -4.62 -40.96
C GLU A 919 -0.23 -3.37 -40.08
N ILE A 920 -1.31 -2.63 -39.79
CA ILE A 920 -1.24 -1.41 -38.98
C ILE A 920 -0.72 -1.73 -37.56
N VAL A 921 -1.30 -2.71 -36.89
CA VAL A 921 -0.99 -3.01 -35.49
C VAL A 921 0.46 -3.47 -35.35
N ILE A 922 0.90 -4.40 -36.19
CA ILE A 922 2.29 -4.88 -36.15
C ILE A 922 3.27 -3.76 -36.49
N GLU A 923 2.99 -2.97 -37.53
CA GLU A 923 3.87 -1.87 -37.93
C GLU A 923 4.01 -0.82 -36.81
N GLU A 924 2.91 -0.38 -36.22
CA GLU A 924 2.94 0.64 -35.17
C GLU A 924 3.54 0.13 -33.86
N MET A 925 3.34 -1.14 -33.52
CA MET A 925 4.00 -1.77 -32.36
C MET A 925 5.51 -1.86 -32.58
N GLU A 926 5.97 -2.42 -33.70
CA GLU A 926 7.40 -2.60 -33.95
C GLU A 926 8.14 -1.26 -34.17
N LYS A 927 7.44 -0.23 -34.67
CA LYS A 927 8.00 1.12 -34.88
C LYS A 927 7.76 2.08 -33.73
N ALA A 928 7.12 1.66 -32.64
CA ALA A 928 6.83 2.51 -31.49
C ALA A 928 8.08 3.23 -30.98
N TYR A 929 9.21 2.52 -30.92
CA TYR A 929 10.52 3.09 -30.60
C TYR A 929 11.66 2.39 -31.35
N ARG A 930 12.66 3.17 -31.80
CA ARG A 930 13.83 2.62 -32.50
C ARG A 930 14.93 2.24 -31.53
N MET A 931 15.00 0.96 -31.17
CA MET A 931 16.05 0.39 -30.32
C MET A 931 17.22 -0.19 -31.13
N HIS A 932 18.31 -0.56 -30.45
CA HIS A 932 19.43 -1.32 -31.03
C HIS A 932 19.00 -2.73 -31.48
N VAL A 933 18.14 -3.38 -30.69
CA VAL A 933 17.46 -4.62 -31.04
C VAL A 933 16.05 -4.26 -31.51
N PRO A 934 15.61 -4.67 -32.70
CA PRO A 934 14.27 -4.34 -33.17
C PRO A 934 13.21 -4.86 -32.20
N LEU A 935 12.16 -4.07 -31.96
CA LEU A 935 10.95 -4.56 -31.34
C LEU A 935 10.32 -5.61 -32.26
N LYS A 936 9.68 -6.62 -31.69
CA LYS A 936 8.96 -7.64 -32.42
C LYS A 936 7.61 -7.89 -31.74
N ALA A 937 6.55 -7.97 -32.52
CA ALA A 937 5.23 -8.37 -32.05
C ALA A 937 4.86 -9.72 -32.69
N ASP A 938 4.43 -10.67 -31.87
CA ASP A 938 3.78 -11.89 -32.35
C ASP A 938 2.27 -11.64 -32.33
N CYS A 939 1.53 -12.26 -33.25
CA CYS A 939 0.09 -12.11 -33.32
C CYS A 939 -0.65 -13.40 -33.64
N GLY A 940 -1.93 -13.42 -33.31
CA GLY A 940 -2.82 -14.55 -33.56
C GLY A 940 -4.27 -14.11 -33.75
N TRP A 941 -5.03 -15.00 -34.39
CA TRP A 941 -6.42 -14.80 -34.76
C TRP A 941 -7.27 -15.95 -34.23
N GLY A 942 -8.43 -15.61 -33.69
CA GLY A 942 -9.34 -16.60 -33.11
C GLY A 942 -10.79 -16.16 -33.10
N LYS A 943 -11.68 -17.06 -32.70
CA LYS A 943 -13.07 -16.74 -32.39
C LYS A 943 -13.25 -16.21 -30.97
N ASN A 944 -12.22 -16.37 -30.14
CA ASN A 944 -12.15 -15.92 -28.77
C ASN A 944 -10.70 -15.58 -28.42
N TRP A 945 -10.49 -14.98 -27.25
CA TRP A 945 -9.16 -14.57 -26.81
C TRP A 945 -8.20 -15.75 -26.65
N LEU A 946 -8.66 -16.91 -26.19
CA LEU A 946 -7.80 -18.09 -26.03
C LEU A 946 -7.25 -18.60 -27.37
N GLU A 947 -8.05 -18.60 -28.44
CA GLU A 947 -7.60 -19.03 -29.76
C GLU A 947 -6.65 -18.02 -30.43
N ALA A 948 -6.83 -16.73 -30.13
CA ALA A 948 -5.99 -15.67 -30.67
C ALA A 948 -4.64 -15.53 -29.95
N HIS A 949 -4.59 -15.92 -28.68
CA HIS A 949 -3.38 -15.90 -27.83
C HIS A 949 -2.56 -17.18 -27.97
#